data_AF-L8PRG8-F1
#
_entry.id   AF-L8PRG8-F1
#
_cell.length_a   1.000
_cell.length_b   1.000
_cell.length_c   1.000
_cell.angle_alpha   90.00
_cell.angle_beta   90.00
_cell.angle_gamma   90.00
#
_symmetry.space_group_name_H-M   'P 1'
#
loop_
_entity.id
_entity.type
_entity.pdbx_description
1 polymer ?
#
loop_
_entity_poly.entity_id
_entity_poly.type
_entity_poly.pdbx_seq_one_letter_code
_entity_poly.pdbx_strand_id
1 'polypeptide(L)'
;MPKGRAKTVRTPTVLQMEAVECGAASLAMVLGHYGRHVPLEELRIACGVSRDGSRASNLLKAARSYGLTAKGMQMDTAALAEVKSPAVLFWEFNHYVVYDGMGRRFGRRGVYINDPAKGRRFVPMEDFDGSFTGVVLVMEPGEGFSRGGRKPGVLGAMPARLRGTAGTMPAAVLASLLLVVVGAAVPALSRTYIDMFLIGGQTSLLGVLFASMGTCVLLTVVLTWLQQANLLRGRIISSTLSSARFLRHLLRLPVTFFSQRSPADLVQRLQSNDAVAETLARDLAAAGVDAVVVVLYAILLYTYDPQLTFVGIGVALLNVVAMRVVIRLRATRTAKLRADNARLTNTAYTGLQLIETMKATGGEDGYFRKWAGQHATTLEEQQRLGVPSAWLGVVAPTLATLNSALILWIGGMRAVEGHISVGLLVAFQALVTRFTAPITRLNGVAGRIQDFAADVARLKDVENFEADPLYGRPGAGDSTRRLHGHVELQNITFGYSPLDKPLLSGFDLTVGPGQQVALVGGSGSGKSTVSRLISGLYAPWEGVIRIDGRRIEDIPRGALAASVSFVDQEVFLFEGTVRDNVALWDPSIPDDAVVDALRDAALYDVVMRRPGGIHSRVEQDGRNFSGGQRQRLEIARALVRRPSILVLDEVTSALDAETELVVMDNLRKRGCACVVIAHRLSTVRDSDEIVVLQHGTIVERGRHEELVARGGAYAALVKER
;
A
#
# COMPACT_ATOMS: atom_id res chain seq x y z
N MET A 1 2.64 1.34 -50.99
CA MET A 1 3.55 1.65 -49.86
C MET A 1 3.20 3.02 -49.31
N PRO A 2 3.08 3.15 -47.99
CA PRO A 2 3.84 4.19 -47.29
C PRO A 2 4.72 3.53 -46.21
N LYS A 3 6.02 3.42 -46.51
CA LYS A 3 7.07 2.98 -45.57
C LYS A 3 7.41 4.12 -44.61
N GLY A 4 6.56 4.38 -43.63
CA GLY A 4 6.93 5.19 -42.47
C GLY A 4 7.50 4.27 -41.39
N ARG A 5 8.82 4.29 -41.15
CA ARG A 5 9.40 3.62 -39.97
C ARG A 5 8.65 4.09 -38.72
N ALA A 6 8.06 3.17 -37.96
CA ALA A 6 7.43 3.48 -36.69
C ALA A 6 8.43 4.21 -35.78
N LYS A 7 8.10 5.45 -35.38
CA LYS A 7 8.97 6.27 -34.53
C LYS A 7 8.96 5.71 -33.11
N THR A 8 10.13 5.66 -32.48
CA THR A 8 10.24 5.32 -31.06
C THR A 8 9.52 6.37 -30.22
N VAL A 9 8.64 5.91 -29.34
CA VAL A 9 7.92 6.75 -28.37
C VAL A 9 8.53 6.58 -26.99
N ARG A 10 8.28 7.54 -26.11
CA ARG A 10 8.66 7.45 -24.69
C ARG A 10 7.40 7.44 -23.85
N THR A 11 6.94 6.26 -23.49
CA THR A 11 5.81 6.10 -22.56
C THR A 11 6.20 6.53 -21.14
N PRO A 12 5.25 7.03 -20.33
CA PRO A 12 5.49 7.21 -18.90
C PRO A 12 5.71 5.85 -18.24
N THR A 13 6.58 5.77 -17.24
CA THR A 13 6.80 4.52 -16.48
C THR A 13 5.88 4.49 -15.26
N VAL A 14 5.09 3.43 -15.16
CA VAL A 14 4.28 3.07 -13.99
C VAL A 14 4.79 1.72 -13.49
N LEU A 15 5.44 1.68 -12.33
CA LEU A 15 5.93 0.42 -11.78
C LEU A 15 4.79 -0.34 -11.12
N GLN A 16 4.75 -1.66 -11.31
CA GLN A 16 3.79 -2.53 -10.64
C GLN A 16 4.12 -2.65 -9.16
N MET A 17 3.08 -2.73 -8.31
CA MET A 17 3.27 -2.90 -6.86
C MET A 17 3.29 -4.39 -6.51
N GLU A 18 2.40 -5.17 -7.13
CA GLU A 18 2.39 -6.63 -7.08
C GLU A 18 2.67 -7.23 -8.46
N ALA A 19 3.14 -8.49 -8.51
CA ALA A 19 3.49 -9.16 -9.77
C ALA A 19 2.28 -9.37 -10.70
N VAL A 20 1.09 -9.53 -10.10
CA VAL A 20 -0.18 -9.76 -10.82
C VAL A 20 -0.70 -8.51 -11.55
N GLU A 21 -0.10 -7.34 -11.31
CA GLU A 21 -0.56 -6.05 -11.82
C GLU A 21 0.11 -5.60 -13.11
N CYS A 22 1.05 -6.39 -13.65
CA CYS A 22 1.82 -6.03 -14.85
C CYS A 22 0.94 -5.56 -16.02
N GLY A 23 -0.21 -6.20 -16.22
CA GLY A 23 -1.17 -5.83 -17.25
C GLY A 23 -1.85 -4.48 -17.00
N ALA A 24 -2.33 -4.23 -15.78
CA ALA A 24 -2.92 -2.95 -15.38
C ALA A 24 -1.90 -1.80 -15.45
N ALA A 25 -0.67 -2.03 -15.00
CA ALA A 25 0.41 -1.06 -15.09
C ALA A 25 0.79 -0.76 -16.56
N SER A 26 0.84 -1.78 -17.42
CA SER A 26 1.09 -1.60 -18.86
C SER A 26 -0.01 -0.77 -19.52
N LEU A 27 -1.29 -1.02 -19.20
CA LEU A 27 -2.41 -0.22 -19.69
C LEU A 27 -2.31 1.24 -19.17
N ALA A 28 -1.91 1.45 -17.92
CA ALA A 28 -1.69 2.79 -17.35
C ALA A 28 -0.64 3.59 -18.13
N MET A 29 0.46 2.94 -18.54
CA MET A 29 1.51 3.57 -19.35
C MET A 29 0.99 3.97 -20.74
N VAL A 30 0.20 3.10 -21.39
CA VAL A 30 -0.40 3.36 -22.70
C VAL A 30 -1.42 4.51 -22.62
N LEU A 31 -2.34 4.47 -21.65
CA LEU A 31 -3.31 5.55 -21.41
C LEU A 31 -2.59 6.88 -21.12
N GLY A 32 -1.55 6.83 -20.28
CA GLY A 32 -0.74 7.99 -19.93
C GLY A 32 0.02 8.58 -21.12
N HIS A 33 0.41 7.77 -22.10
CA HIS A 33 0.99 8.25 -23.35
C HIS A 33 -0.01 9.05 -24.18
N TYR A 34 -1.27 8.60 -24.25
CA TYR A 34 -2.34 9.31 -24.96
C TYR A 34 -2.96 10.48 -24.17
N GLY A 35 -2.49 10.74 -22.95
CA GLY A 35 -2.91 11.86 -22.12
C GLY A 35 -4.12 11.57 -21.22
N ARG A 36 -4.40 10.30 -20.93
CA ARG A 36 -5.37 9.89 -19.91
C ARG A 36 -4.66 9.26 -18.72
N HIS A 37 -4.80 9.86 -17.54
CA HIS A 37 -4.19 9.36 -16.31
C HIS A 37 -5.24 8.70 -15.44
N VAL A 38 -5.21 7.37 -15.39
CA VAL A 38 -6.08 6.56 -14.54
C VAL A 38 -5.23 5.99 -13.40
N PRO A 39 -5.69 6.09 -12.14
CA PRO A 39 -5.02 5.47 -11.00
C PRO A 39 -4.90 3.95 -11.14
N LEU A 40 -3.89 3.34 -10.52
CA LEU A 40 -3.62 1.91 -10.70
C LEU A 40 -4.69 1.06 -10.00
N GLU A 41 -5.23 1.53 -8.87
CA GLU A 41 -6.36 0.93 -8.15
C GLU A 41 -7.59 0.70 -9.06
N GLU A 42 -7.96 1.70 -9.85
CA GLU A 42 -9.11 1.65 -10.76
C GLU A 42 -8.80 0.70 -11.93
N LEU A 43 -7.58 0.73 -12.45
CA LEU A 43 -7.14 -0.17 -13.51
C LEU A 43 -7.04 -1.63 -13.06
N ARG A 44 -6.78 -1.92 -11.78
CA ARG A 44 -6.81 -3.31 -11.26
C ARG A 44 -8.20 -3.90 -11.38
N ILE A 45 -9.22 -3.14 -10.98
CA ILE A 45 -10.62 -3.55 -11.09
C ILE A 45 -11.01 -3.63 -12.57
N ALA A 46 -10.69 -2.59 -13.36
CA ALA A 46 -11.06 -2.53 -14.78
C ALA A 46 -10.40 -3.65 -15.59
N CYS A 47 -9.16 -4.04 -15.30
CA CYS A 47 -8.47 -5.16 -15.95
C CYS A 47 -8.85 -6.53 -15.36
N GLY A 48 -9.69 -6.60 -14.33
CA GLY A 48 -10.03 -7.83 -13.64
C GLY A 48 -8.78 -8.56 -13.11
N VAL A 49 -7.87 -7.83 -12.47
CA VAL A 49 -6.68 -8.41 -11.84
C VAL A 49 -7.14 -9.39 -10.76
N SER A 50 -6.83 -10.67 -10.95
CA SER A 50 -7.08 -11.71 -9.95
C SER A 50 -5.76 -12.16 -9.30
N ARG A 51 -5.85 -13.16 -8.41
CA ARG A 51 -4.67 -13.86 -7.85
C ARG A 51 -3.72 -14.38 -8.92
N ASP A 52 -4.24 -14.71 -10.12
CA ASP A 52 -3.44 -15.30 -11.20
C ASP A 52 -3.00 -14.24 -12.24
N GLY A 53 -3.23 -12.96 -11.98
CA GLY A 53 -2.88 -11.86 -12.89
C GLY A 53 -4.04 -11.39 -13.77
N SER A 54 -3.71 -10.71 -14.87
CA SER A 54 -4.69 -10.23 -15.85
C SER A 54 -4.64 -11.02 -17.15
N ARG A 55 -5.81 -11.42 -17.66
CA ARG A 55 -5.92 -12.02 -19.01
C ARG A 55 -5.78 -10.95 -20.07
N ALA A 56 -5.19 -11.30 -21.22
CA ALA A 56 -5.08 -10.40 -22.37
C ALA A 56 -6.46 -9.91 -22.85
N SER A 57 -7.47 -10.78 -22.82
CA SER A 57 -8.87 -10.42 -23.10
C SER A 57 -9.39 -9.33 -22.18
N ASN A 58 -9.04 -9.39 -20.90
CA ASN A 58 -9.51 -8.44 -19.90
C ASN A 58 -8.84 -7.08 -20.08
N LEU A 59 -7.54 -7.07 -20.41
CA LEU A 59 -6.83 -5.85 -20.81
C LEU A 59 -7.48 -5.18 -22.02
N LEU A 60 -7.87 -5.95 -23.04
CA LEU A 60 -8.54 -5.41 -24.22
C LEU A 60 -9.93 -4.86 -23.89
N LYS A 61 -10.71 -5.53 -23.05
CA LYS A 61 -12.02 -5.04 -22.57
C LYS A 61 -11.87 -3.75 -21.77
N ALA A 62 -10.89 -3.69 -20.86
CA ALA A 62 -10.57 -2.51 -20.07
C ALA A 62 -10.12 -1.34 -20.95
N ALA A 63 -9.23 -1.58 -21.92
CA ALA A 63 -8.79 -0.54 -22.84
C ALA A 63 -9.98 0.07 -23.62
N ARG A 64 -10.93 -0.79 -24.06
CA ARG A 64 -12.14 -0.36 -24.76
C ARG A 64 -13.10 0.45 -23.89
N SER A 65 -13.24 0.12 -22.60
CA SER A 65 -14.09 0.90 -21.68
C SER A 65 -13.57 2.33 -21.47
N TYR A 66 -12.27 2.57 -21.67
CA TYR A 66 -11.67 3.91 -21.70
C TYR A 66 -11.66 4.58 -23.09
N GLY A 67 -12.37 4.00 -24.07
CA GLY A 67 -12.51 4.57 -25.42
C GLY A 67 -11.36 4.26 -26.39
N LEU A 68 -10.45 3.34 -26.04
CA LEU A 68 -9.41 2.88 -26.97
C LEU A 68 -9.97 1.82 -27.94
N THR A 69 -9.61 1.91 -29.22
CA THR A 69 -9.70 0.77 -30.13
C THR A 69 -8.56 -0.20 -29.83
N ALA A 70 -8.88 -1.34 -29.20
CA ALA A 70 -7.91 -2.33 -28.77
C ALA A 70 -8.11 -3.68 -29.47
N LYS A 71 -7.02 -4.24 -30.03
CA LYS A 71 -7.00 -5.55 -30.72
C LYS A 71 -5.81 -6.38 -30.25
N GLY A 72 -6.04 -7.67 -30.01
CA GLY A 72 -4.97 -8.64 -29.79
C GLY A 72 -4.59 -9.29 -31.12
N MET A 73 -3.30 -9.42 -31.37
CA MET A 73 -2.75 -10.00 -32.59
C MET A 73 -1.62 -10.96 -32.21
N GLN A 74 -1.46 -12.02 -33.01
CA GLN A 74 -0.30 -12.90 -32.96
C GLN A 74 0.58 -12.56 -34.16
N MET A 75 1.85 -12.24 -33.94
CA MET A 75 2.77 -11.84 -35.00
C MET A 75 4.22 -12.16 -34.64
N ASP A 76 5.06 -12.26 -35.66
CA ASP A 76 6.50 -12.44 -35.49
C ASP A 76 7.22 -11.11 -35.19
N THR A 77 8.53 -11.21 -34.89
CA THR A 77 9.35 -10.05 -34.56
C THR A 77 9.56 -9.09 -35.75
N ALA A 78 9.44 -9.59 -36.98
CA ALA A 78 9.56 -8.79 -38.20
C ALA A 78 8.33 -7.89 -38.39
N ALA A 79 7.13 -8.46 -38.26
CA ALA A 79 5.86 -7.75 -38.34
C ALA A 79 5.68 -6.75 -37.18
N LEU A 80 6.20 -7.08 -35.98
CA LEU A 80 6.19 -6.14 -34.84
C LEU A 80 6.88 -4.81 -35.17
N ALA A 81 7.89 -4.80 -36.03
CA ALA A 81 8.59 -3.57 -36.43
C ALA A 81 7.72 -2.60 -37.23
N GLU A 82 6.59 -3.07 -37.79
CA GLU A 82 5.61 -2.26 -38.52
C GLU A 82 4.47 -1.76 -37.62
N VAL A 83 4.34 -2.32 -36.41
CA VAL A 83 3.33 -1.91 -35.43
C VAL A 83 3.62 -0.51 -34.91
N LYS A 84 2.60 0.34 -34.90
CA LYS A 84 2.66 1.67 -34.31
C LYS A 84 2.80 1.57 -32.79
N SER A 85 3.84 2.21 -32.25
CA SER A 85 4.06 2.29 -30.80
C SER A 85 3.16 3.37 -30.16
N PRO A 86 2.74 3.21 -28.88
CA PRO A 86 3.02 2.09 -27.98
C PRO A 86 2.04 0.91 -28.12
N ALA A 87 2.54 -0.30 -27.91
CA ALA A 87 1.74 -1.53 -27.84
C ALA A 87 2.10 -2.32 -26.57
N VAL A 88 1.24 -3.24 -26.12
CA VAL A 88 1.56 -4.14 -25.00
C VAL A 88 1.98 -5.50 -25.56
N LEU A 89 3.09 -6.04 -25.09
CA LEU A 89 3.60 -7.36 -25.46
C LEU A 89 3.41 -8.32 -24.31
N PHE A 90 3.07 -9.58 -24.62
CA PHE A 90 3.18 -10.65 -23.66
C PHE A 90 4.59 -11.24 -23.69
N TRP A 91 5.21 -11.29 -22.51
CA TRP A 91 6.63 -11.48 -22.29
C TRP A 91 6.85 -12.72 -21.42
N GLU A 92 7.76 -13.62 -21.84
CA GLU A 92 8.17 -14.83 -21.09
C GLU A 92 7.00 -15.70 -20.58
N PHE A 93 5.86 -15.68 -21.29
CA PHE A 93 4.63 -16.39 -20.96
C PHE A 93 4.02 -16.09 -19.57
N ASN A 94 4.46 -15.03 -18.89
CA ASN A 94 4.03 -14.73 -17.53
C ASN A 94 3.90 -13.23 -17.21
N HIS A 95 4.26 -12.34 -18.14
CA HIS A 95 4.38 -10.91 -17.85
C HIS A 95 3.94 -10.04 -19.02
N TYR A 96 3.53 -8.79 -18.76
CA TYR A 96 3.23 -7.81 -19.80
C TYR A 96 4.24 -6.67 -19.76
N VAL A 97 4.71 -6.25 -20.94
CA VAL A 97 5.62 -5.11 -21.11
C VAL A 97 5.12 -4.17 -22.20
N VAL A 98 5.48 -2.90 -22.13
CA VAL A 98 5.09 -1.91 -23.14
C VAL A 98 6.20 -1.74 -24.18
N TYR A 99 5.85 -1.93 -25.44
CA TYR A 99 6.69 -1.69 -26.60
C TYR A 99 6.76 -0.20 -26.93
N ASP A 100 7.96 0.39 -26.83
CA ASP A 100 8.23 1.79 -27.14
C ASP A 100 8.77 1.99 -28.57
N GLY A 101 9.14 0.91 -29.28
CA GLY A 101 9.63 0.95 -30.66
C GLY A 101 10.99 0.28 -30.88
N MET A 102 11.32 0.00 -32.14
CA MET A 102 12.64 -0.51 -32.56
C MET A 102 13.71 0.57 -32.52
N GLY A 103 14.94 0.21 -32.14
CA GLY A 103 16.06 1.15 -32.16
C GLY A 103 17.45 0.51 -32.26
N ARG A 104 18.47 1.34 -32.14
CA ARG A 104 19.87 0.92 -32.05
C ARG A 104 20.54 1.57 -30.85
N ARG A 105 21.33 0.80 -30.10
CA ARG A 105 22.15 1.29 -28.99
C ARG A 105 23.55 0.68 -29.09
N PHE A 106 24.58 1.53 -29.08
CA PHE A 106 25.99 1.11 -29.25
C PHE A 106 26.20 0.17 -30.46
N GLY A 107 25.60 0.50 -31.60
CA GLY A 107 25.69 -0.29 -32.84
C GLY A 107 24.79 -1.53 -32.91
N ARG A 108 24.28 -2.06 -31.80
CA ARG A 108 23.39 -3.23 -31.76
C ARG A 108 21.93 -2.83 -32.04
N ARG A 109 21.23 -3.60 -32.88
CA ARG A 109 19.78 -3.46 -33.12
C ARG A 109 19.01 -4.14 -31.99
N GLY A 110 17.89 -3.54 -31.60
CA GLY A 110 17.06 -4.09 -30.54
C GLY A 110 15.79 -3.28 -30.35
N VAL A 111 15.16 -3.49 -29.19
CA VAL A 111 13.84 -2.96 -28.87
C VAL A 111 13.89 -2.12 -27.61
N TYR A 112 13.26 -0.94 -27.64
CA TYR A 112 12.97 -0.21 -26.43
C TYR A 112 11.66 -0.72 -25.85
N ILE A 113 11.73 -1.17 -24.59
CA ILE A 113 10.55 -1.56 -23.83
C ILE A 113 10.48 -0.78 -22.52
N ASN A 114 9.26 -0.58 -22.03
CA ASN A 114 8.98 -0.06 -20.71
C ASN A 114 8.30 -1.17 -19.90
N ASP A 115 9.08 -1.76 -18.99
CA ASP A 115 8.70 -2.93 -18.23
C ASP A 115 8.11 -2.49 -16.88
N PRO A 116 6.88 -2.88 -16.51
CA PRO A 116 6.30 -2.56 -15.21
C PRO A 116 7.14 -3.01 -14.01
N ALA A 117 7.96 -4.06 -14.16
CA ALA A 117 8.86 -4.55 -13.12
C ALA A 117 10.20 -3.80 -13.11
N LYS A 118 10.79 -3.57 -14.29
CA LYS A 118 12.19 -3.13 -14.43
C LYS A 118 12.34 -1.66 -14.87
N GLY A 119 11.23 -1.01 -15.21
CA GLY A 119 11.21 0.29 -15.88
C GLY A 119 11.69 0.20 -17.33
N ARG A 120 12.08 1.35 -17.88
CA ARG A 120 12.49 1.48 -19.28
C ARG A 120 13.85 0.86 -19.55
N ARG A 121 13.96 -0.04 -20.52
CA ARG A 121 15.21 -0.68 -20.93
C ARG A 121 15.30 -0.89 -22.45
N PHE A 122 16.54 -1.06 -22.92
CA PHE A 122 16.83 -1.50 -24.28
C PHE A 122 17.17 -2.99 -24.23
N VAL A 123 16.50 -3.80 -25.06
CA VAL A 123 16.73 -5.24 -25.14
C VAL A 123 17.36 -5.54 -26.51
N PRO A 124 18.56 -6.15 -26.56
CA PRO A 124 19.15 -6.64 -27.81
C PRO A 124 18.19 -7.58 -28.55
N MET A 125 18.27 -7.63 -29.87
CA MET A 125 17.34 -8.45 -30.66
C MET A 125 17.41 -9.94 -30.32
N GLU A 126 18.60 -10.46 -30.01
CA GLU A 126 18.85 -11.85 -29.60
C GLU A 126 18.05 -12.22 -28.34
N ASP A 127 18.16 -11.39 -27.30
CA ASP A 127 17.42 -11.57 -26.05
C ASP A 127 15.90 -11.36 -26.25
N PHE A 128 15.54 -10.45 -27.15
CA PHE A 128 14.13 -10.13 -27.41
C PHE A 128 13.39 -11.31 -28.04
N ASP A 129 14.01 -11.99 -29.00
CA ASP A 129 13.39 -13.11 -29.72
C ASP A 129 13.08 -14.30 -28.80
N GLY A 130 13.98 -14.57 -27.83
CA GLY A 130 13.75 -15.63 -26.83
C GLY A 130 12.66 -15.31 -25.80
N SER A 131 12.44 -14.03 -25.49
CA SER A 131 11.47 -13.60 -24.48
C SER A 131 10.10 -13.19 -25.05
N PHE A 132 10.02 -12.83 -26.32
CA PHE A 132 8.77 -12.40 -26.95
C PHE A 132 7.91 -13.60 -27.35
N THR A 133 6.69 -13.66 -26.83
CA THR A 133 5.78 -14.81 -27.04
C THR A 133 5.02 -14.78 -28.36
N GLY A 134 5.15 -13.70 -29.15
CA GLY A 134 4.36 -13.47 -30.36
C GLY A 134 3.02 -12.77 -30.14
N VAL A 135 2.58 -12.56 -28.90
CA VAL A 135 1.29 -11.90 -28.61
C VAL A 135 1.47 -10.40 -28.38
N VAL A 136 0.72 -9.61 -29.16
CA VAL A 136 0.75 -8.14 -29.15
C VAL A 136 -0.66 -7.59 -28.99
N LEU A 137 -0.84 -6.67 -28.04
CA LEU A 137 -2.08 -5.92 -27.85
C LEU A 137 -1.84 -4.50 -28.36
N VAL A 138 -2.44 -4.18 -29.51
CA VAL A 138 -2.37 -2.85 -30.11
C VAL A 138 -3.56 -2.04 -29.62
N MET A 139 -3.28 -0.82 -29.18
CA MET A 139 -4.24 0.07 -28.56
C MET A 139 -4.06 1.48 -29.11
N GLU A 140 -5.11 2.00 -29.74
CA GLU A 140 -5.13 3.35 -30.30
C GLU A 140 -6.36 4.12 -29.80
N PRO A 141 -6.31 5.46 -29.70
CA PRO A 141 -7.48 6.28 -29.38
C PRO A 141 -8.58 6.07 -30.42
N GLY A 142 -9.74 5.59 -29.98
CA GLY A 142 -10.95 5.56 -30.79
C GLY A 142 -11.71 6.89 -30.74
N GLU A 143 -12.86 6.94 -31.42
CA GLU A 143 -13.73 8.14 -31.44
C GLU A 143 -14.24 8.55 -30.05
N GLY A 144 -14.45 7.58 -29.16
CA GLY A 144 -14.87 7.81 -27.77
C GLY A 144 -13.73 8.13 -26.78
N PHE A 145 -12.48 8.23 -27.22
CA PHE A 145 -11.35 8.48 -26.32
C PHE A 145 -11.28 9.94 -25.88
N SER A 146 -11.40 10.18 -24.57
CA SER A 146 -11.19 11.50 -23.97
C SER A 146 -9.92 11.53 -23.11
N ARG A 147 -9.12 12.59 -23.31
CA ARG A 147 -8.02 12.94 -22.40
C ARG A 147 -8.60 13.38 -21.07
N GLY A 148 -7.98 12.98 -19.97
CA GLY A 148 -8.54 13.21 -18.65
C GLY A 148 -7.70 12.63 -17.52
N GLY A 149 -8.13 12.88 -16.30
CA GLY A 149 -7.36 12.52 -15.11
C GLY A 149 -6.16 13.43 -14.87
N ARG A 150 -5.69 13.46 -13.62
CA ARG A 150 -4.52 14.25 -13.22
C ARG A 150 -3.44 13.30 -12.73
N LYS A 151 -2.19 13.59 -13.06
CA LYS A 151 -1.06 12.90 -12.42
C LYS A 151 -1.21 13.07 -10.90
N PRO A 152 -1.04 12.00 -10.11
CA PRO A 152 -1.17 12.08 -8.65
C PRO A 152 -0.23 13.18 -8.14
N GLY A 153 -0.84 14.25 -7.61
CA GLY A 153 -0.15 15.44 -7.15
C GLY A 153 -0.02 15.44 -5.63
N VAL A 154 1.17 15.76 -5.16
CA VAL A 154 1.49 15.83 -3.73
C VAL A 154 0.77 16.99 -3.03
N LEU A 155 0.68 18.15 -3.71
CA LEU A 155 0.16 19.39 -3.14
C LEU A 155 -1.30 19.29 -2.68
N GLY A 156 -2.14 18.56 -3.42
CA GLY A 156 -3.54 18.34 -3.03
C GLY A 156 -3.72 17.46 -1.78
N ALA A 157 -2.68 16.72 -1.37
CA ALA A 157 -2.71 15.88 -0.17
C ALA A 157 -2.29 16.62 1.12
N MET A 158 -1.60 17.76 0.98
CA MET A 158 -0.96 18.45 2.09
C MET A 158 -1.94 19.05 3.11
N PRO A 159 -3.04 19.71 2.72
CA PRO A 159 -3.93 20.36 3.69
C PRO A 159 -4.54 19.37 4.68
N ALA A 160 -4.92 18.16 4.22
CA ALA A 160 -5.49 17.12 5.07
C ALA A 160 -4.47 16.52 6.04
N ARG A 161 -3.19 16.46 5.64
CA ARG A 161 -2.09 15.90 6.44
C ARG A 161 -1.49 16.91 7.43
N LEU A 162 -1.63 18.21 7.18
CA LEU A 162 -1.24 19.28 8.12
C LEU A 162 -2.33 19.61 9.15
N ARG A 163 -3.47 18.90 9.14
CA ARG A 163 -4.51 19.08 10.16
C ARG A 163 -3.97 18.69 11.54
N GLY A 164 -4.04 19.62 12.49
CA GLY A 164 -3.56 19.43 13.87
C GLY A 164 -2.18 20.01 14.16
N THR A 165 -1.40 20.43 13.15
CA THR A 165 -0.07 21.04 13.33
C THR A 165 -0.06 22.57 13.25
N ALA A 166 -1.25 23.19 13.28
CA ALA A 166 -1.46 24.62 13.07
C ALA A 166 -0.77 25.51 14.12
N GLY A 167 -0.53 25.02 15.34
CA GLY A 167 0.20 25.77 16.38
C GLY A 167 1.72 25.57 16.32
N THR A 168 2.19 24.37 15.97
CA THR A 168 3.61 24.00 16.08
C THR A 168 4.43 24.46 14.87
N MET A 169 3.85 24.39 13.66
CA MET A 169 4.57 24.76 12.43
C MET A 169 4.89 26.27 12.37
N PRO A 170 3.96 27.20 12.66
CA PRO A 170 4.28 28.61 12.69
C PRO A 170 5.30 28.97 13.78
N ALA A 171 5.20 28.35 14.96
CA ALA A 171 6.18 28.55 16.04
C ALA A 171 7.59 28.11 15.63
N ALA A 172 7.72 26.97 14.93
CA ALA A 172 9.00 26.50 14.40
C ALA A 172 9.53 27.45 13.31
N VAL A 173 8.67 27.93 12.40
CA VAL A 173 9.07 28.91 11.37
C VAL A 173 9.52 30.22 12.00
N LEU A 174 8.80 30.73 13.01
CA LEU A 174 9.16 31.95 13.73
C LEU A 174 10.51 31.81 14.45
N ALA A 175 10.72 30.71 15.19
CA ALA A 175 12.01 30.42 15.81
C ALA A 175 13.14 30.36 14.78
N SER A 176 12.86 29.85 13.59
CA SER A 176 13.83 29.80 12.48
C SER A 176 14.17 31.18 11.93
N LEU A 177 13.19 32.06 11.78
CA LEU A 177 13.43 33.44 11.34
C LEU A 177 14.26 34.21 12.38
N LEU A 178 14.00 34.02 13.67
CA LEU A 178 14.81 34.61 14.74
C LEU A 178 16.25 34.07 14.74
N LEU A 179 16.43 32.78 14.45
CA LEU A 179 17.77 32.18 14.28
C LEU A 179 18.56 32.82 13.13
N VAL A 180 17.90 33.30 12.07
CA VAL A 180 18.59 34.04 10.99
C VAL A 180 19.13 35.37 11.49
N VAL A 181 18.35 36.09 12.29
CA VAL A 181 18.75 37.40 12.85
C VAL A 181 19.95 37.24 13.79
N VAL A 182 19.85 36.32 14.76
CA VAL A 182 20.97 35.99 15.66
C VAL A 182 22.16 35.46 14.85
N GLY A 183 21.87 34.74 13.77
CA GLY A 183 22.87 34.18 12.89
C GLY A 183 23.65 35.23 12.07
N ALA A 184 23.02 36.34 11.70
CA ALA A 184 23.68 37.45 11.03
C ALA A 184 24.50 38.31 12.01
N ALA A 185 24.09 38.39 13.28
CA ALA A 185 24.78 39.17 14.30
C ALA A 185 26.21 38.65 14.59
N VAL A 186 26.40 37.32 14.61
CA VAL A 186 27.72 36.73 14.94
C VAL A 186 28.83 37.16 13.96
N PRO A 187 28.68 37.04 12.62
CA PRO A 187 29.67 37.58 11.68
C PRO A 187 29.90 39.08 11.81
N ALA A 188 28.86 39.88 12.10
CA ALA A 188 29.01 41.32 12.31
C ALA A 188 29.84 41.62 13.56
N LEU A 189 29.60 40.91 14.67
CA LEU A 189 30.40 41.03 15.89
C LEU A 189 31.86 40.58 15.67
N SER A 190 32.09 39.52 14.87
CA SER A 190 33.44 39.10 14.48
C SER A 190 34.16 40.15 13.63
N ARG A 191 33.46 40.84 12.72
CA ARG A 191 34.02 41.98 11.99
C ARG A 191 34.45 43.08 12.96
N THR A 192 33.58 43.48 13.89
CA THR A 192 33.87 44.51 14.89
C THR A 192 35.08 44.13 15.76
N TYR A 193 35.19 42.87 16.17
CA TYR A 193 36.35 42.37 16.91
C TYR A 193 37.66 42.59 16.14
N ILE A 194 37.70 42.17 14.87
CA ILE A 194 38.92 42.23 14.05
C ILE A 194 39.27 43.68 13.74
N ASP A 195 38.31 44.47 13.27
CA ASP A 195 38.55 45.83 12.80
C ASP A 195 38.87 46.79 13.97
N MET A 196 38.13 46.74 15.08
CA MET A 196 38.28 47.70 16.19
C MET A 196 39.24 47.27 17.30
N PHE A 197 39.29 45.97 17.63
CA PHE A 197 40.06 45.49 18.80
C PHE A 197 41.40 44.90 18.39
N LEU A 198 41.40 43.96 17.43
CA LEU A 198 42.62 43.28 17.01
C LEU A 198 43.57 44.20 16.22
N ILE A 199 43.03 44.95 15.26
CA ILE A 199 43.79 45.88 14.42
C ILE A 199 43.78 47.30 15.02
N GLY A 200 42.63 47.75 15.54
CA GLY A 200 42.44 49.10 16.09
C GLY A 200 42.93 49.34 17.52
N GLY A 201 43.32 48.29 18.27
CA GLY A 201 43.94 48.39 19.60
C GLY A 201 43.04 48.90 20.75
N GLN A 202 41.73 49.02 20.54
CA GLN A 202 40.79 49.46 21.59
C GLN A 202 40.49 48.32 22.57
N THR A 203 40.41 48.59 23.88
CA THR A 203 40.15 47.56 24.92
C THR A 203 38.92 47.81 25.79
N SER A 204 38.37 49.03 25.80
CA SER A 204 37.31 49.45 26.73
C SER A 204 35.97 48.73 26.57
N LEU A 205 35.65 48.25 25.37
CA LEU A 205 34.36 47.62 25.03
C LEU A 205 34.44 46.09 24.84
N LEU A 206 35.60 45.48 25.15
CA LEU A 206 35.87 44.07 24.86
C LEU A 206 34.95 43.14 25.67
N GLY A 207 34.69 43.47 26.94
CA GLY A 207 33.77 42.71 27.79
C GLY A 207 32.33 42.74 27.27
N VAL A 208 31.87 43.88 26.76
CA VAL A 208 30.53 44.03 26.16
C VAL A 208 30.42 43.21 24.87
N LEU A 209 31.47 43.20 24.05
CA LEU A 209 31.52 42.41 22.82
C LEU A 209 31.43 40.90 23.14
N PHE A 210 32.26 40.39 24.06
CA PHE A 210 32.21 38.98 24.44
C PHE A 210 30.89 38.60 25.12
N ALA A 211 30.32 39.49 25.94
CA ALA A 211 28.98 39.29 26.51
C ALA A 211 27.93 39.18 25.39
N SER A 212 27.95 40.06 24.39
CA SER A 212 27.02 40.01 23.25
C SER A 212 27.17 38.74 22.40
N MET A 213 28.41 38.26 22.19
CA MET A 213 28.66 36.98 21.52
C MET A 213 28.13 35.80 22.34
N GLY A 214 28.35 35.81 23.66
CA GLY A 214 27.80 34.82 24.59
C GLY A 214 26.27 34.80 24.57
N THR A 215 25.62 35.97 24.55
CA THR A 215 24.16 36.08 24.39
C THR A 215 23.69 35.52 23.06
N CYS A 216 24.40 35.77 21.95
CA CYS A 216 24.06 35.19 20.65
C CYS A 216 24.15 33.66 20.65
N VAL A 217 25.18 33.09 21.30
CA VAL A 217 25.30 31.63 21.46
C VAL A 217 24.15 31.07 22.29
N LEU A 218 23.83 31.68 23.43
CA LEU A 218 22.71 31.25 24.28
C LEU A 218 21.37 31.33 23.53
N LEU A 219 21.11 32.44 22.84
CA LEU A 219 19.91 32.60 22.00
C LEU A 219 19.86 31.54 20.90
N THR A 220 20.98 31.22 20.27
CA THR A 220 21.05 30.17 19.25
C THR A 220 20.65 28.81 19.85
N VAL A 221 21.16 28.45 21.02
CA VAL A 221 20.81 27.20 21.72
C VAL A 221 19.32 27.15 22.05
N VAL A 222 18.78 28.21 22.68
CA VAL A 222 17.37 28.28 23.10
C VAL A 222 16.42 28.25 21.90
N LEU A 223 16.69 29.05 20.87
CA LEU A 223 15.85 29.10 19.67
C LEU A 223 15.92 27.80 18.87
N THR A 224 17.10 27.16 18.79
CA THR A 224 17.23 25.83 18.17
C THR A 224 16.44 24.79 18.95
N TRP A 225 16.50 24.80 20.28
CA TRP A 225 15.70 23.92 21.12
C TRP A 225 14.20 24.14 20.91
N LEU A 226 13.72 25.39 20.92
CA LEU A 226 12.32 25.73 20.64
C LEU A 226 11.88 25.28 19.25
N GLN A 227 12.72 25.48 18.23
CA GLN A 227 12.46 25.04 16.87
C GLN A 227 12.32 23.51 16.82
N GLN A 228 13.31 22.77 17.32
CA GLN A 228 13.30 21.29 17.28
C GLN A 228 12.17 20.70 18.13
N ALA A 229 11.88 21.26 19.30
CA ALA A 229 10.77 20.80 20.15
C ALA A 229 9.41 20.96 19.47
N ASN A 230 9.18 22.08 18.78
CA ASN A 230 7.94 22.30 18.03
C ASN A 230 7.84 21.40 16.79
N LEU A 231 8.93 21.19 16.04
CA LEU A 231 8.95 20.26 14.91
C LEU A 231 8.68 18.81 15.38
N LEU A 232 9.27 18.39 16.51
CA LEU A 232 9.03 17.08 17.10
C LEU A 232 7.57 16.90 17.54
N ARG A 233 6.98 17.90 18.21
CA ARG A 233 5.55 17.88 18.56
C ARG A 233 4.67 17.78 17.31
N GLY A 234 4.97 18.56 16.28
CA GLY A 234 4.26 18.50 14.99
C GLY A 234 4.35 17.12 14.34
N ARG A 235 5.51 16.48 14.38
CA ARG A 235 5.72 15.10 13.91
C ARG A 235 4.84 14.10 14.65
N ILE A 236 4.86 14.10 15.98
CA ILE A 236 4.09 13.16 16.80
C ILE A 236 2.59 13.30 16.51
N ILE A 237 2.09 14.54 16.47
CA ILE A 237 0.68 14.81 16.16
C ILE A 237 0.33 14.30 14.76
N SER A 238 1.16 14.62 13.76
CA SER A 238 0.94 14.20 12.38
C SER A 238 0.93 12.68 12.25
N SER A 239 1.96 11.98 12.74
CA SER A 239 2.11 10.51 12.65
C SER A 239 0.94 9.79 13.31
N THR A 240 0.62 10.16 14.56
CA THR A 240 -0.41 9.45 15.33
C THR A 240 -1.80 9.66 14.73
N LEU A 241 -2.15 10.91 14.36
CA LEU A 241 -3.46 11.21 13.76
C LEU A 241 -3.59 10.61 12.36
N SER A 242 -2.55 10.67 11.54
CA SER A 242 -2.61 10.09 10.20
C SER A 242 -2.70 8.57 10.29
N SER A 243 -1.95 7.91 11.18
CA SER A 243 -1.89 6.44 11.26
C SER A 243 -3.17 5.88 11.84
N ALA A 244 -3.73 6.53 12.87
CA ALA A 244 -5.05 6.18 13.38
C ALA A 244 -6.15 6.37 12.32
N ARG A 245 -6.13 7.48 11.56
CA ARG A 245 -7.13 7.71 10.50
C ARG A 245 -7.01 6.68 9.37
N PHE A 246 -5.80 6.39 8.94
CA PHE A 246 -5.51 5.43 7.88
C PHE A 246 -5.95 4.02 8.29
N LEU A 247 -5.55 3.55 9.49
CA LEU A 247 -5.94 2.24 9.99
C LEU A 247 -7.46 2.13 10.14
N ARG A 248 -8.11 3.18 10.68
CA ARG A 248 -9.57 3.22 10.80
C ARG A 248 -10.27 3.19 9.43
N HIS A 249 -9.71 3.83 8.40
CA HIS A 249 -10.24 3.75 7.04
C HIS A 249 -10.04 2.36 6.44
N LEU A 250 -8.83 1.80 6.58
CA LEU A 250 -8.47 0.47 6.11
C LEU A 250 -9.45 -0.59 6.66
N LEU A 251 -9.78 -0.55 7.96
CA LEU A 251 -10.76 -1.44 8.59
C LEU A 251 -12.20 -1.27 8.11
N ARG A 252 -12.50 -0.23 7.32
CA ARG A 252 -13.82 0.03 6.73
C ARG A 252 -13.89 -0.31 5.26
N LEU A 253 -12.80 -0.77 4.64
CA LEU A 253 -12.79 -1.18 3.24
C LEU A 253 -13.50 -2.53 3.07
N PRO A 254 -14.12 -2.79 1.90
CA PRO A 254 -14.79 -4.05 1.62
C PRO A 254 -13.80 -5.21 1.48
N VAL A 255 -14.27 -6.45 1.67
CA VAL A 255 -13.43 -7.67 1.61
C VAL A 255 -12.72 -7.85 0.26
N THR A 256 -13.33 -7.39 -0.83
CA THR A 256 -12.72 -7.38 -2.18
C THR A 256 -11.40 -6.63 -2.25
N PHE A 257 -11.22 -5.60 -1.42
CA PHE A 257 -9.96 -4.86 -1.34
C PHE A 257 -8.82 -5.73 -0.79
N PHE A 258 -9.13 -6.56 0.21
CA PHE A 258 -8.17 -7.42 0.92
C PHE A 258 -7.85 -8.70 0.15
N SER A 259 -8.80 -9.26 -0.60
CA SER A 259 -8.54 -10.47 -1.41
C SER A 259 -7.59 -10.25 -2.59
N GLN A 260 -7.37 -8.98 -2.98
CA GLN A 260 -6.50 -8.59 -4.08
C GLN A 260 -5.13 -8.07 -3.62
N ARG A 261 -4.84 -8.03 -2.31
CA ARG A 261 -3.61 -7.42 -1.78
C ARG A 261 -2.99 -8.28 -0.71
N SER A 262 -1.66 -8.36 -0.72
CA SER A 262 -0.95 -9.05 0.36
C SER A 262 -1.04 -8.29 1.70
N PRO A 263 -1.22 -8.98 2.84
CA PRO A 263 -1.16 -8.34 4.15
C PRO A 263 0.17 -7.62 4.41
N ALA A 264 1.29 -8.15 3.91
CA ALA A 264 2.61 -7.54 4.03
C ALA A 264 2.69 -6.16 3.35
N ASP A 265 2.10 -6.01 2.15
CA ASP A 265 2.03 -4.71 1.46
C ASP A 265 1.22 -3.70 2.27
N LEU A 266 0.07 -4.10 2.84
CA LEU A 266 -0.77 -3.22 3.65
C LEU A 266 -0.05 -2.73 4.92
N VAL A 267 0.73 -3.59 5.57
CA VAL A 267 1.58 -3.20 6.72
C VAL A 267 2.66 -2.20 6.29
N GLN A 268 3.32 -2.42 5.15
CA GLN A 268 4.31 -1.49 4.62
C GLN A 268 3.68 -0.12 4.28
N ARG A 269 2.44 -0.10 3.80
CA ARG A 269 1.69 1.15 3.57
C ARG A 269 1.37 1.85 4.88
N LEU A 270 0.96 1.13 5.91
CA LEU A 270 0.76 1.72 7.24
C LEU A 270 2.04 2.40 7.76
N GLN A 271 3.20 1.74 7.61
CA GLN A 271 4.51 2.31 7.98
C GLN A 271 4.90 3.53 7.13
N SER A 272 4.52 3.55 5.84
CA SER A 272 4.81 4.70 4.96
C SER A 272 4.18 6.01 5.46
N ASN A 273 3.14 5.91 6.28
CA ASN A 273 2.48 7.06 6.85
C ASN A 273 3.38 7.81 7.87
N ASP A 274 4.20 7.07 8.62
CA ASP A 274 5.18 7.64 9.53
C ASP A 274 6.33 8.29 8.74
N ALA A 275 6.76 7.68 7.64
CA ALA A 275 7.76 8.27 6.73
C ALA A 275 7.26 9.57 6.08
N VAL A 276 5.98 9.62 5.69
CA VAL A 276 5.30 10.82 5.18
C VAL A 276 5.22 11.91 6.25
N ALA A 277 4.84 11.56 7.48
CA ALA A 277 4.81 12.49 8.59
C ALA A 277 6.20 13.06 8.93
N GLU A 278 7.23 12.21 8.92
CA GLU A 278 8.63 12.62 9.13
C GLU A 278 9.10 13.58 8.04
N THR A 279 8.87 13.23 6.77
CA THR A 279 9.30 14.06 5.64
C THR A 279 8.58 15.41 5.62
N LEU A 280 7.28 15.46 5.96
CA LEU A 280 6.53 16.71 6.08
C LEU A 280 7.03 17.58 7.23
N ALA A 281 7.08 17.02 8.44
CA ALA A 281 7.33 17.77 9.66
C ALA A 281 8.79 18.21 9.79
N ARG A 282 9.74 17.40 9.30
CA ARG A 282 11.18 17.70 9.41
C ARG A 282 11.74 18.31 8.14
N ASP A 283 11.62 17.59 7.02
CA ASP A 283 12.39 17.93 5.82
C ASP A 283 11.76 19.06 5.02
N LEU A 284 10.45 19.02 4.77
CA LEU A 284 9.76 20.06 4.02
C LEU A 284 9.61 21.35 4.85
N ALA A 285 9.38 21.23 6.16
CA ALA A 285 9.37 22.39 7.06
C ALA A 285 10.73 23.08 7.09
N ALA A 286 11.81 22.32 7.28
CA ALA A 286 13.17 22.84 7.23
C ALA A 286 13.52 23.40 5.85
N ALA A 287 13.04 22.78 4.77
CA ALA A 287 13.24 23.30 3.42
C ALA A 287 12.54 24.66 3.19
N GLY A 288 11.30 24.82 3.66
CA GLY A 288 10.60 26.10 3.58
C GLY A 288 11.34 27.21 4.32
N VAL A 289 11.83 26.89 5.53
CA VAL A 289 12.68 27.78 6.33
C VAL A 289 13.99 28.11 5.60
N ASP A 290 14.70 27.08 5.13
CA ASP A 290 15.99 27.20 4.43
C ASP A 290 15.85 28.06 3.17
N ALA A 291 14.75 27.97 2.44
CA ALA A 291 14.49 28.80 1.27
C ALA A 291 14.42 30.30 1.64
N VAL A 292 13.75 30.64 2.74
CA VAL A 292 13.70 32.02 3.24
C VAL A 292 15.08 32.48 3.72
N VAL A 293 15.79 31.63 4.46
CA VAL A 293 17.15 31.90 4.96
C VAL A 293 18.13 32.22 3.83
N VAL A 294 18.07 31.46 2.73
CA VAL A 294 18.91 31.69 1.53
C VAL A 294 18.67 33.07 0.94
N VAL A 295 17.40 33.49 0.81
CA VAL A 295 17.05 34.81 0.28
C VAL A 295 17.54 35.93 1.20
N LEU A 296 17.31 35.80 2.51
CA LEU A 296 17.74 36.80 3.49
C LEU A 296 19.27 36.97 3.52
N TYR A 297 20.03 35.86 3.51
CA TYR A 297 21.49 35.94 3.47
C TYR A 297 22.01 36.42 2.12
N ALA A 298 21.34 36.14 1.00
CA ALA A 298 21.71 36.71 -0.30
C ALA A 298 21.57 38.24 -0.31
N ILE A 299 20.48 38.77 0.26
CA ILE A 299 20.28 40.21 0.42
C ILE A 299 21.37 40.81 1.32
N LEU A 300 21.67 40.17 2.45
CA LEU A 300 22.70 40.66 3.38
C LEU A 300 24.10 40.64 2.75
N LEU A 301 24.46 39.58 2.02
CA LEU A 301 25.73 39.51 1.28
C LEU A 301 25.84 40.65 0.26
N TYR A 302 24.75 40.92 -0.48
CA TYR A 302 24.71 42.00 -1.47
C TYR A 302 24.96 43.38 -0.82
N THR A 303 24.46 43.61 0.40
CA THR A 303 24.71 44.86 1.13
C THR A 303 26.15 45.01 1.61
N TYR A 304 26.91 43.92 1.74
CA TYR A 304 28.30 43.94 2.19
C TYR A 304 29.26 44.17 1.01
N ASP A 305 29.13 43.37 -0.05
CA ASP A 305 29.88 43.57 -1.29
C ASP A 305 29.16 42.91 -2.48
N PRO A 306 28.69 43.69 -3.48
CA PRO A 306 27.97 43.15 -4.64
C PRO A 306 28.80 42.18 -5.49
N GLN A 307 30.10 42.43 -5.69
CA GLN A 307 30.95 41.64 -6.58
C GLN A 307 31.22 40.25 -6.00
N LEU A 308 31.62 40.17 -4.73
CA LEU A 308 31.81 38.89 -4.04
C LEU A 308 30.49 38.10 -3.93
N THR A 309 29.36 38.80 -3.83
CA THR A 309 28.02 38.19 -3.80
C THR A 309 27.67 37.50 -5.12
N PHE A 310 27.97 38.12 -6.27
CA PHE A 310 27.73 37.49 -7.58
C PHE A 310 28.55 36.20 -7.75
N VAL A 311 29.79 36.16 -7.26
CA VAL A 311 30.61 34.94 -7.25
C VAL A 311 29.94 33.86 -6.39
N GLY A 312 29.53 34.22 -5.16
CA GLY A 312 28.85 33.30 -4.24
C GLY A 312 27.55 32.72 -4.79
N ILE A 313 26.71 33.56 -5.39
CA ILE A 313 25.44 33.15 -6.00
C ILE A 313 25.68 32.32 -7.27
N GLY A 314 26.69 32.66 -8.08
CA GLY A 314 27.04 31.91 -9.29
C GLY A 314 27.42 30.45 -8.99
N VAL A 315 28.28 30.23 -7.98
CA VAL A 315 28.66 28.88 -7.55
C VAL A 315 27.48 28.13 -6.93
N ALA A 316 26.64 28.83 -6.17
CA ALA A 316 25.41 28.26 -5.63
C ALA A 316 24.42 27.81 -6.72
N LEU A 317 24.24 28.60 -7.78
CA LEU A 317 23.38 28.25 -8.92
C LEU A 317 23.93 27.04 -9.67
N LEU A 318 25.25 26.99 -9.88
CA LEU A 318 25.92 25.82 -10.47
C LEU A 318 25.66 24.55 -9.66
N ASN A 319 25.72 24.65 -8.32
CA ASN A 319 25.39 23.55 -7.42
C ASN A 319 23.94 23.08 -7.62
N VAL A 320 22.97 24.00 -7.65
CA VAL A 320 21.55 23.66 -7.88
C VAL A 320 21.34 22.93 -9.21
N VAL A 321 21.98 23.39 -10.30
CA VAL A 321 21.90 22.74 -11.62
C VAL A 321 22.50 21.34 -11.59
N ALA A 322 23.70 21.19 -11.02
CA ALA A 322 24.37 19.89 -10.88
C ALA A 322 23.49 18.89 -10.12
N MET A 323 22.89 19.32 -9.01
CA MET A 323 22.02 18.48 -8.19
C MET A 323 20.75 18.08 -8.94
N ARG A 324 20.14 18.99 -9.70
CA ARG A 324 18.93 18.69 -10.50
C ARG A 324 19.18 17.59 -11.55
N VAL A 325 20.36 17.58 -12.15
CA VAL A 325 20.77 16.54 -13.10
C VAL A 325 20.90 15.19 -12.38
N VAL A 326 21.61 15.15 -11.25
CA VAL A 326 21.81 13.92 -10.47
C VAL A 326 20.48 13.33 -9.98
N ILE A 327 19.56 14.16 -9.48
CA ILE A 327 18.24 13.74 -9.01
C ILE A 327 17.42 13.12 -10.16
N ARG A 328 17.43 13.73 -11.34
CA ARG A 328 16.71 13.19 -12.52
C ARG A 328 17.29 11.85 -12.99
N LEU A 329 18.61 11.69 -12.93
CA LEU A 329 19.28 10.45 -13.32
C LEU A 329 18.97 9.29 -12.35
N ARG A 330 18.76 9.59 -11.06
CA ARG A 330 18.50 8.59 -10.01
C ARG A 330 17.04 8.15 -9.94
N ALA A 331 16.07 9.03 -10.25
CA ALA A 331 14.65 8.82 -10.00
C ALA A 331 14.11 7.42 -10.39
N THR A 332 14.36 6.97 -11.63
CA THR A 332 13.89 5.65 -12.10
C THR A 332 14.53 4.49 -11.35
N ARG A 333 15.85 4.58 -11.09
CA ARG A 333 16.58 3.52 -10.38
C ARG A 333 16.17 3.47 -8.91
N THR A 334 15.96 4.62 -8.26
CA THR A 334 15.47 4.67 -6.87
C THR A 334 14.08 4.02 -6.75
N ALA A 335 13.18 4.29 -7.70
CA ALA A 335 11.88 3.63 -7.75
C ALA A 335 12.00 2.11 -7.97
N LYS A 336 12.92 1.67 -8.84
CA LYS A 336 13.21 0.25 -9.06
C LYS A 336 13.75 -0.45 -7.80
N LEU A 337 14.78 0.12 -7.14
CA LEU A 337 15.36 -0.44 -5.92
C LEU A 337 14.32 -0.66 -4.83
N ARG A 338 13.32 0.23 -4.72
CA ARG A 338 12.20 0.04 -3.80
C ARG A 338 11.33 -1.16 -4.15
N ALA A 339 10.97 -1.31 -5.43
CA ALA A 339 10.19 -2.45 -5.89
C ALA A 339 10.95 -3.76 -5.65
N ASP A 340 12.26 -3.77 -5.87
CA ASP A 340 13.13 -4.93 -5.62
C ASP A 340 13.24 -5.26 -4.12
N ASN A 341 13.37 -4.24 -3.25
CA ASN A 341 13.32 -4.41 -1.80
C ASN A 341 11.97 -4.99 -1.33
N ALA A 342 10.84 -4.47 -1.83
CA ALA A 342 9.52 -5.01 -1.49
C ALA A 342 9.37 -6.47 -1.92
N ARG A 343 9.86 -6.83 -3.13
CA ARG A 343 9.90 -8.22 -3.61
C ARG A 343 10.78 -9.11 -2.75
N LEU A 344 11.95 -8.62 -2.31
CA LEU A 344 12.86 -9.36 -1.44
C LEU A 344 12.20 -9.65 -0.08
N THR A 345 11.55 -8.64 0.52
CA THR A 345 10.80 -8.79 1.78
C THR A 345 9.63 -9.77 1.62
N ASN A 346 8.85 -9.65 0.54
CA ASN A 346 7.75 -10.59 0.28
C ASN A 346 8.25 -12.01 0.06
N THR A 347 9.35 -12.18 -0.70
CA THR A 347 9.99 -13.49 -0.88
C THR A 347 10.33 -14.07 0.48
N ALA A 348 11.11 -13.35 1.30
CA ALA A 348 11.48 -13.78 2.65
C ALA A 348 10.26 -14.17 3.51
N TYR A 349 9.20 -13.35 3.50
CA TYR A 349 7.96 -13.63 4.21
C TYR A 349 7.31 -14.95 3.78
N THR A 350 7.12 -15.17 2.46
CA THR A 350 6.57 -16.43 1.94
C THR A 350 7.43 -17.64 2.31
N GLY A 351 8.76 -17.52 2.26
CA GLY A 351 9.65 -18.60 2.68
C GLY A 351 9.50 -18.99 4.14
N LEU A 352 9.35 -17.99 5.02
CA LEU A 352 9.13 -18.22 6.45
C LEU A 352 7.73 -18.80 6.73
N GLN A 353 6.70 -18.41 5.97
CA GLN A 353 5.38 -19.03 6.06
C GLN A 353 5.40 -20.51 5.65
N LEU A 354 6.28 -20.89 4.70
CA LEU A 354 6.42 -22.25 4.20
C LEU A 354 7.45 -23.09 4.98
N ILE A 355 7.91 -22.63 6.15
CA ILE A 355 9.07 -23.23 6.84
C ILE A 355 8.88 -24.71 7.18
N GLU A 356 7.68 -25.11 7.62
CA GLU A 356 7.38 -26.52 7.95
C GLU A 356 7.46 -27.41 6.70
N THR A 357 6.84 -26.99 5.60
CA THR A 357 6.92 -27.70 4.31
C THR A 357 8.34 -27.75 3.79
N MET A 358 9.10 -26.66 3.91
CA MET A 358 10.48 -26.57 3.45
C MET A 358 11.37 -27.54 4.22
N LYS A 359 11.21 -27.62 5.54
CA LYS A 359 11.91 -28.57 6.41
C LYS A 359 11.54 -30.03 6.10
N ALA A 360 10.26 -30.30 5.86
CA ALA A 360 9.78 -31.65 5.54
C ALA A 360 10.28 -32.15 4.17
N THR A 361 10.48 -31.24 3.21
CA THR A 361 10.86 -31.58 1.82
C THR A 361 12.36 -31.44 1.56
N GLY A 362 13.16 -30.90 2.49
CA GLY A 362 14.58 -30.61 2.27
C GLY A 362 14.81 -29.48 1.25
N GLY A 363 13.85 -28.57 1.08
CA GLY A 363 13.84 -27.54 0.05
C GLY A 363 14.68 -26.29 0.38
N GLU A 364 15.35 -26.24 1.53
CA GLU A 364 16.01 -25.05 2.07
C GLU A 364 17.06 -24.48 1.11
N ASP A 365 17.92 -25.32 0.53
CA ASP A 365 19.01 -24.86 -0.35
C ASP A 365 18.48 -24.31 -1.68
N GLY A 366 17.41 -24.89 -2.22
CA GLY A 366 16.74 -24.39 -3.42
C GLY A 366 16.12 -23.02 -3.17
N TYR A 367 15.43 -22.89 -2.04
CA TYR A 367 14.82 -21.63 -1.65
C TYR A 367 15.86 -20.55 -1.31
N PHE A 368 16.92 -20.90 -0.57
CA PHE A 368 18.02 -20.00 -0.25
C PHE A 368 18.71 -19.49 -1.51
N ARG A 369 18.97 -20.33 -2.51
CA ARG A 369 19.52 -19.89 -3.81
C ARG A 369 18.62 -18.86 -4.50
N LYS A 370 17.30 -19.07 -4.50
CA LYS A 370 16.33 -18.11 -5.06
C LYS A 370 16.37 -16.77 -4.30
N TRP A 371 16.31 -16.83 -2.97
CA TRP A 371 16.38 -15.62 -2.13
C TRP A 371 17.71 -14.89 -2.29
N ALA A 372 18.83 -15.61 -2.28
CA ALA A 372 20.17 -15.06 -2.47
C ALA A 372 20.34 -14.43 -3.85
N GLY A 373 19.78 -15.03 -4.91
CA GLY A 373 19.74 -14.43 -6.25
C GLY A 373 18.97 -13.11 -6.27
N GLN A 374 17.78 -13.07 -5.65
CA GLN A 374 17.00 -11.84 -5.53
C GLN A 374 17.75 -10.78 -4.68
N HIS A 375 18.39 -11.19 -3.59
CA HIS A 375 19.21 -10.31 -2.77
C HIS A 375 20.40 -9.74 -3.55
N ALA A 376 21.09 -10.57 -4.34
CA ALA A 376 22.20 -10.15 -5.19
C ALA A 376 21.76 -9.12 -6.24
N THR A 377 20.63 -9.33 -6.92
CA THR A 377 20.10 -8.34 -7.88
C THR A 377 19.71 -7.02 -7.21
N THR A 378 19.15 -7.10 -5.99
CA THR A 378 18.79 -5.91 -5.21
C THR A 378 20.04 -5.13 -4.78
N LEU A 379 21.08 -5.85 -4.33
CA LEU A 379 22.37 -5.29 -3.96
C LEU A 379 23.09 -4.67 -5.17
N GLU A 380 23.02 -5.30 -6.34
CA GLU A 380 23.58 -4.76 -7.58
C GLU A 380 22.91 -3.42 -7.94
N GLU A 381 21.58 -3.33 -7.87
CA GLU A 381 20.86 -2.07 -8.11
C GLU A 381 21.20 -1.00 -7.06
N GLN A 382 21.37 -1.41 -5.80
CA GLN A 382 21.84 -0.53 -4.73
C GLN A 382 23.25 0.01 -5.02
N GLN A 383 24.17 -0.83 -5.50
CA GLN A 383 25.54 -0.43 -5.86
C GLN A 383 25.56 0.47 -7.11
N ARG A 384 24.77 0.13 -8.14
CA ARG A 384 24.60 0.94 -9.36
C ARG A 384 23.99 2.31 -9.07
N LEU A 385 23.18 2.42 -8.02
CA LEU A 385 22.68 3.69 -7.47
C LEU A 385 23.72 4.40 -6.59
N GLY A 386 24.60 3.64 -5.93
CA GLY A 386 25.65 4.14 -5.06
C GLY A 386 26.55 5.16 -5.75
N VAL A 387 27.02 4.88 -6.96
CA VAL A 387 27.90 5.80 -7.72
C VAL A 387 27.21 7.15 -7.99
N PRO A 388 26.04 7.23 -8.66
CA PRO A 388 25.28 8.48 -8.78
C PRO A 388 24.95 9.16 -7.44
N SER A 389 24.77 8.39 -6.36
CA SER A 389 24.49 8.92 -5.03
C SER A 389 25.74 9.55 -4.40
N ALA A 390 26.92 8.99 -4.63
CA ALA A 390 28.19 9.52 -4.15
C ALA A 390 28.51 10.89 -4.76
N TRP A 391 28.10 11.15 -6.00
CA TRP A 391 28.22 12.49 -6.61
C TRP A 391 27.51 13.58 -5.80
N LEU A 392 26.41 13.28 -5.11
CA LEU A 392 25.76 14.24 -4.21
C LEU A 392 26.64 14.58 -3.00
N GLY A 393 27.36 13.59 -2.47
CA GLY A 393 28.26 13.75 -1.32
C GLY A 393 29.58 14.44 -1.66
N VAL A 394 29.96 14.50 -2.94
CA VAL A 394 31.22 15.11 -3.39
C VAL A 394 31.00 16.49 -4.01
N VAL A 395 30.09 16.62 -4.99
CA VAL A 395 29.96 17.86 -5.79
C VAL A 395 29.58 19.06 -4.93
N ALA A 396 28.60 18.91 -4.03
CA ALA A 396 28.14 20.03 -3.21
C ALA A 396 29.22 20.54 -2.24
N PRO A 397 29.91 19.69 -1.44
CA PRO A 397 31.05 20.13 -0.63
C PRO A 397 32.20 20.70 -1.45
N THR A 398 32.56 20.09 -2.59
CA THR A 398 33.65 20.61 -3.45
C THR A 398 33.32 22.00 -3.99
N LEU A 399 32.11 22.23 -4.48
CA LEU A 399 31.68 23.55 -4.92
C LEU A 399 31.62 24.56 -3.77
N ALA A 400 31.21 24.15 -2.57
CA ALA A 400 31.23 25.02 -1.39
C ALA A 400 32.66 25.42 -1.00
N THR A 401 33.61 24.48 -0.99
CA THR A 401 35.03 24.77 -0.72
C THR A 401 35.64 25.66 -1.81
N LEU A 402 35.32 25.39 -3.09
CA LEU A 402 35.75 26.22 -4.21
C LEU A 402 35.19 27.65 -4.07
N ASN A 403 33.93 27.79 -3.66
CA ASN A 403 33.32 29.09 -3.40
C ASN A 403 34.09 29.85 -2.31
N SER A 404 34.37 29.19 -1.18
CA SER A 404 35.16 29.78 -0.09
C SER A 404 36.57 30.17 -0.53
N ALA A 405 37.23 29.36 -1.36
CA ALA A 405 38.56 29.65 -1.89
C ALA A 405 38.55 30.85 -2.86
N LEU A 406 37.56 30.93 -3.76
CA LEU A 406 37.39 32.05 -4.69
C LEU A 406 37.11 33.36 -3.94
N ILE A 407 36.25 33.31 -2.93
CA ILE A 407 35.94 34.48 -2.08
C ILE A 407 37.18 34.92 -1.30
N LEU A 408 37.95 33.99 -0.73
CA LEU A 408 39.17 34.33 -0.02
C LEU A 408 40.24 34.90 -0.95
N TRP A 409 40.38 34.37 -2.17
CA TRP A 409 41.31 34.90 -3.16
C TRP A 409 40.89 36.30 -3.63
N ILE A 410 39.68 36.45 -4.20
CA ILE A 410 39.20 37.73 -4.74
C ILE A 410 39.07 38.78 -3.63
N GLY A 411 38.49 38.40 -2.50
CA GLY A 411 38.36 39.27 -1.34
C GLY A 411 39.70 39.61 -0.71
N GLY A 412 40.64 38.67 -0.66
CA GLY A 412 42.01 38.90 -0.19
C GLY A 412 42.76 39.93 -1.04
N MET A 413 42.70 39.83 -2.38
CA MET A 413 43.28 40.84 -3.27
C MET A 413 42.66 42.21 -3.05
N ARG A 414 41.32 42.27 -2.93
CA ARG A 414 40.61 43.53 -2.66
C ARG A 414 40.91 44.10 -1.27
N ALA A 415 41.24 43.25 -0.30
CA ALA A 415 41.69 43.70 1.02
C ALA A 415 43.10 44.29 0.96
N VAL A 416 44.01 43.69 0.17
CA VAL A 416 45.36 44.22 -0.08
C VAL A 416 45.31 45.56 -0.80
N GLU A 417 44.40 45.72 -1.76
CA GLU A 417 44.15 46.98 -2.48
C GLU A 417 43.42 48.04 -1.63
N GLY A 418 43.01 47.70 -0.40
CA GLY A 418 42.33 48.62 0.52
C GLY A 418 40.85 48.85 0.24
N HIS A 419 40.23 48.08 -0.66
CA HIS A 419 38.82 48.19 -1.00
C HIS A 419 37.88 47.57 0.05
N ILE A 420 38.35 46.61 0.85
CA ILE A 420 37.59 45.97 1.94
C ILE A 420 38.47 45.76 3.18
N SER A 421 37.88 45.75 4.39
CA SER A 421 38.62 45.43 5.62
C SER A 421 38.83 43.92 5.78
N VAL A 422 39.87 43.53 6.53
CA VAL A 422 40.12 42.12 6.89
C VAL A 422 38.96 41.55 7.71
N GLY A 423 38.39 42.34 8.63
CA GLY A 423 37.20 41.94 9.39
C GLY A 423 35.97 41.73 8.50
N LEU A 424 35.79 42.55 7.46
CA LEU A 424 34.71 42.37 6.49
C LEU A 424 34.89 41.07 5.69
N LEU A 425 36.10 40.76 5.25
CA LEU A 425 36.41 39.51 4.54
C LEU A 425 36.09 38.27 5.39
N VAL A 426 36.50 38.26 6.65
CA VAL A 426 36.23 37.15 7.59
C VAL A 426 34.73 37.02 7.87
N ALA A 427 34.03 38.14 8.08
CA ALA A 427 32.58 38.13 8.25
C ALA A 427 31.85 37.64 6.99
N PHE A 428 32.31 38.06 5.81
CA PHE A 428 31.76 37.62 4.53
C PHE A 428 31.95 36.11 4.34
N GLN A 429 33.12 35.56 4.66
CA GLN A 429 33.39 34.12 4.60
C GLN A 429 32.47 33.31 5.53
N ALA A 430 32.26 33.80 6.76
CA ALA A 430 31.33 33.17 7.70
C ALA A 430 29.88 33.22 7.18
N LEU A 431 29.49 34.34 6.57
CA LEU A 431 28.15 34.55 6.04
C LEU A 431 27.87 33.68 4.80
N VAL A 432 28.85 33.51 3.91
CA VAL A 432 28.77 32.62 2.75
C VAL A 432 28.60 31.16 3.17
N THR A 433 29.27 30.72 4.23
CA THR A 433 29.08 29.37 4.77
C THR A 433 27.64 29.18 5.26
N ARG A 434 27.05 30.19 5.90
CA ARG A 434 25.65 30.18 6.35
C ARG A 434 24.65 30.30 5.20
N PHE A 435 25.02 30.92 4.09
CA PHE A 435 24.24 30.98 2.85
C PHE A 435 24.25 29.65 2.08
N THR A 436 25.41 28.98 1.99
CA THR A 436 25.57 27.75 1.19
C THR A 436 25.05 26.50 1.91
N ALA A 437 25.11 26.43 3.25
CA ALA A 437 24.65 25.26 4.01
C ALA A 437 23.15 24.91 3.79
N PRO A 438 22.20 25.86 3.85
CA PRO A 438 20.80 25.61 3.51
C PRO A 438 20.60 25.08 2.08
N ILE A 439 21.35 25.57 1.10
CA ILE A 439 21.27 25.13 -0.31
C ILE A 439 21.61 23.64 -0.41
N THR A 440 22.67 23.21 0.28
CA THR A 440 23.06 21.79 0.33
C THR A 440 21.99 20.93 1.01
N ARG A 441 21.36 21.41 2.09
CA ARG A 441 20.23 20.71 2.74
C ARG A 441 19.02 20.59 1.83
N LEU A 442 18.62 21.69 1.17
CA LEU A 442 17.53 21.71 0.19
C LEU A 442 17.72 20.70 -0.93
N ASN A 443 18.96 20.55 -1.41
CA ASN A 443 19.32 19.55 -2.42
C ASN A 443 19.14 18.11 -1.91
N GLY A 444 19.44 17.85 -0.63
CA GLY A 444 19.16 16.57 0.03
C GLY A 444 17.66 16.25 0.14
N VAL A 445 16.83 17.28 0.37
CA VAL A 445 15.36 17.13 0.46
C VAL A 445 14.75 16.81 -0.90
N ALA A 446 15.30 17.32 -2.00
CA ALA A 446 14.73 17.12 -3.34
C ALA A 446 14.65 15.63 -3.78
N GLY A 447 15.58 14.78 -3.32
CA GLY A 447 15.46 13.32 -3.48
C GLY A 447 14.32 12.74 -2.65
N ARG A 448 14.20 13.16 -1.39
CA ARG A 448 13.12 12.73 -0.47
C ARG A 448 11.74 13.18 -0.92
N ILE A 449 11.61 14.28 -1.66
CA ILE A 449 10.32 14.72 -2.24
C ILE A 449 9.77 13.68 -3.22
N GLN A 450 10.62 12.99 -4.00
CA GLN A 450 10.17 11.92 -4.89
C GLN A 450 9.66 10.72 -4.10
N ASP A 451 10.34 10.41 -3.00
CA ASP A 451 10.01 9.32 -2.09
C ASP A 451 8.67 9.59 -1.40
N PHE A 452 8.57 10.79 -0.84
CA PHE A 452 7.35 11.35 -0.29
C PHE A 452 6.19 11.32 -1.28
N ALA A 453 6.42 11.69 -2.54
CA ALA A 453 5.39 11.65 -3.57
C ALA A 453 4.88 10.22 -3.82
N ALA A 454 5.79 9.25 -3.84
CA ALA A 454 5.46 7.83 -4.01
C ALA A 454 4.72 7.26 -2.78
N ASP A 455 5.16 7.59 -1.57
CA ASP A 455 4.48 7.20 -0.33
C ASP A 455 3.07 7.80 -0.24
N VAL A 456 2.93 9.09 -0.55
CA VAL A 456 1.61 9.74 -0.62
C VAL A 456 0.72 9.09 -1.67
N ALA A 457 1.26 8.72 -2.84
CA ALA A 457 0.49 8.02 -3.86
C ALA A 457 0.02 6.63 -3.38
N ARG A 458 0.89 5.87 -2.71
CA ARG A 458 0.55 4.56 -2.10
C ARG A 458 -0.52 4.66 -1.01
N LEU A 459 -0.43 5.69 -0.17
CA LEU A 459 -1.44 5.93 0.86
C LEU A 459 -2.77 6.32 0.24
N LYS A 460 -2.74 7.17 -0.80
CA LYS A 460 -3.94 7.58 -1.54
C LYS A 460 -4.63 6.43 -2.27
N ASP A 461 -3.89 5.45 -2.79
CA ASP A 461 -4.48 4.22 -3.37
C ASP A 461 -5.42 3.50 -2.38
N VAL A 462 -5.13 3.60 -1.07
CA VAL A 462 -5.98 3.05 -0.01
C VAL A 462 -7.03 4.07 0.46
N GLU A 463 -6.63 5.32 0.69
CA GLU A 463 -7.53 6.39 1.19
C GLU A 463 -8.63 6.77 0.19
N ASN A 464 -8.38 6.65 -1.11
CA ASN A 464 -9.37 6.93 -2.16
C ASN A 464 -10.28 5.73 -2.44
N PHE A 465 -9.92 4.52 -1.99
CA PHE A 465 -10.79 3.38 -2.14
C PHE A 465 -12.03 3.60 -1.28
N GLU A 466 -13.21 3.46 -1.88
CA GLU A 466 -14.47 3.72 -1.19
C GLU A 466 -14.65 2.76 -0.03
N ALA A 467 -15.03 3.33 1.13
CA ALA A 467 -15.39 2.52 2.28
C ALA A 467 -16.61 1.65 1.92
N ASP A 468 -16.72 0.50 2.58
CA ASP A 468 -17.84 -0.41 2.38
C ASP A 468 -19.17 0.35 2.59
N PRO A 469 -20.12 0.29 1.63
CA PRO A 469 -21.42 0.93 1.74
C PRO A 469 -22.17 0.63 3.05
N LEU A 470 -21.87 -0.51 3.70
CA LEU A 470 -22.35 -0.89 5.02
C LEU A 470 -22.09 0.18 6.10
N TYR A 471 -21.04 0.99 5.96
CA TYR A 471 -20.74 2.12 6.87
C TYR A 471 -21.48 3.42 6.51
N GLY A 472 -22.08 3.51 5.32
CA GLY A 472 -22.88 4.65 4.86
C GLY A 472 -24.39 4.49 5.09
N ARG A 473 -24.85 3.33 5.57
CA ARG A 473 -26.27 3.05 5.82
C ARG A 473 -26.84 4.00 6.88
N PRO A 474 -28.07 4.53 6.71
CA PRO A 474 -28.69 5.41 7.70
C PRO A 474 -28.71 4.75 9.07
N GLY A 475 -28.09 5.41 10.05
CA GLY A 475 -28.25 5.07 11.45
C GLY A 475 -29.64 5.50 11.92
N ALA A 476 -30.69 4.76 11.52
CA ALA A 476 -31.94 4.80 12.28
C ALA A 476 -31.58 4.29 13.68
N GLY A 477 -31.60 5.19 14.67
CA GLY A 477 -30.92 5.05 15.95
C GLY A 477 -30.95 3.63 16.56
N ASP A 478 -29.77 3.13 16.93
CA ASP A 478 -29.53 2.10 17.95
C ASP A 478 -30.44 0.86 17.99
N SER A 479 -31.05 0.47 16.86
CA SER A 479 -31.64 -0.86 16.77
C SER A 479 -30.53 -1.90 16.66
N THR A 480 -29.91 -2.25 17.79
CA THR A 480 -29.14 -3.49 18.00
C THR A 480 -30.06 -4.70 18.15
N ARG A 481 -31.39 -4.49 17.98
CA ARG A 481 -32.38 -5.56 18.02
C ARG A 481 -32.02 -6.58 16.95
N ARG A 482 -31.74 -7.80 17.41
CA ARG A 482 -31.43 -8.94 16.56
C ARG A 482 -32.61 -9.24 15.64
N LEU A 483 -32.28 -9.70 14.45
CA LEU A 483 -33.22 -10.24 13.47
C LEU A 483 -33.71 -11.62 13.95
N HIS A 484 -34.84 -12.08 13.44
CA HIS A 484 -35.40 -13.39 13.74
C HIS A 484 -34.67 -14.49 12.97
N GLY A 485 -34.14 -14.17 11.78
CA GLY A 485 -33.21 -15.02 11.05
C GLY A 485 -33.79 -15.69 9.81
N HIS A 486 -34.88 -15.16 9.24
CA HIS A 486 -35.41 -15.68 7.98
C HIS A 486 -34.62 -15.14 6.78
N VAL A 487 -33.82 -15.96 6.12
CA VAL A 487 -32.93 -15.57 5.00
C VAL A 487 -33.54 -15.99 3.67
N GLU A 488 -33.59 -15.07 2.71
CA GLU A 488 -34.03 -15.34 1.32
C GLU A 488 -33.02 -14.77 0.32
N LEU A 489 -32.57 -15.60 -0.61
CA LEU A 489 -31.82 -15.21 -1.80
C LEU A 489 -32.74 -15.44 -2.99
N GLN A 490 -32.96 -14.40 -3.79
CA GLN A 490 -33.88 -14.45 -4.94
C GLN A 490 -33.15 -14.03 -6.21
N ASN A 491 -33.14 -14.93 -7.21
CA ASN A 491 -32.56 -14.77 -8.53
C ASN A 491 -31.13 -14.19 -8.51
N ILE A 492 -30.26 -14.74 -7.66
CA ILE A 492 -28.93 -14.21 -7.43
C ILE A 492 -28.00 -14.54 -8.61
N THR A 493 -27.42 -13.50 -9.20
CA THR A 493 -26.30 -13.59 -10.15
C THR A 493 -25.08 -12.92 -9.54
N PHE A 494 -23.94 -13.60 -9.52
CA PHE A 494 -22.71 -13.06 -8.93
C PHE A 494 -21.44 -13.63 -9.60
N GLY A 495 -20.39 -12.82 -9.68
CA GLY A 495 -19.04 -13.25 -10.01
C GLY A 495 -17.97 -12.35 -9.36
N TYR A 496 -16.72 -12.81 -9.34
CA TYR A 496 -15.61 -12.08 -8.73
C TYR A 496 -14.98 -11.01 -9.64
N SER A 497 -15.23 -11.10 -10.95
CA SER A 497 -14.67 -10.21 -11.96
C SER A 497 -15.77 -9.86 -12.96
N PRO A 498 -16.13 -8.57 -13.14
CA PRO A 498 -17.16 -8.15 -14.08
C PRO A 498 -16.88 -8.54 -15.55
N LEU A 499 -15.63 -8.87 -15.85
CA LEU A 499 -15.19 -9.26 -17.18
C LEU A 499 -15.28 -10.76 -17.47
N ASP A 500 -15.48 -11.57 -16.42
CA ASP A 500 -15.62 -13.02 -16.50
C ASP A 500 -17.09 -13.43 -16.41
N LYS A 501 -17.39 -14.69 -16.75
CA LYS A 501 -18.75 -15.21 -16.61
C LYS A 501 -19.15 -15.24 -15.12
N PRO A 502 -20.42 -15.01 -14.78
CA PRO A 502 -20.88 -15.12 -13.41
C PRO A 502 -20.64 -16.54 -12.88
N LEU A 503 -20.22 -16.63 -11.61
CA LEU A 503 -20.04 -17.88 -10.89
C LEU A 503 -21.38 -18.46 -10.41
N LEU A 504 -22.33 -17.60 -10.03
CA LEU A 504 -23.70 -17.97 -9.69
C LEU A 504 -24.65 -17.32 -10.69
N SER A 505 -25.68 -18.03 -11.13
CA SER A 505 -26.68 -17.49 -12.07
C SER A 505 -28.07 -17.96 -11.69
N GLY A 506 -28.97 -17.01 -11.42
CA GLY A 506 -30.35 -17.30 -11.03
C GLY A 506 -30.47 -18.19 -9.79
N PHE A 507 -29.62 -17.97 -8.78
CA PHE A 507 -29.59 -18.79 -7.57
C PHE A 507 -30.65 -18.34 -6.56
N ASP A 508 -31.48 -19.29 -6.09
CA ASP A 508 -32.54 -19.07 -5.10
C ASP A 508 -32.35 -19.94 -3.85
N LEU A 509 -32.46 -19.36 -2.65
CA LEU A 509 -32.36 -20.09 -1.39
C LEU A 509 -33.25 -19.46 -0.33
N THR A 510 -33.86 -20.28 0.53
CA THR A 510 -34.64 -19.79 1.68
C THR A 510 -34.28 -20.62 2.91
N VAL A 511 -34.04 -19.95 4.03
CA VAL A 511 -33.66 -20.59 5.30
C VAL A 511 -34.41 -19.91 6.44
N GLY A 512 -35.27 -20.65 7.11
CA GLY A 512 -36.03 -20.16 8.26
C GLY A 512 -35.28 -20.29 9.59
N PRO A 513 -35.73 -19.59 10.65
CA PRO A 513 -35.25 -19.79 12.01
C PRO A 513 -35.38 -21.25 12.44
N GLY A 514 -34.32 -21.80 13.05
CA GLY A 514 -34.25 -23.20 13.49
C GLY A 514 -34.06 -24.23 12.36
N GLN A 515 -34.09 -23.81 11.09
CA GLN A 515 -33.86 -24.68 9.94
C GLN A 515 -32.36 -24.79 9.63
N GLN A 516 -31.90 -26.00 9.34
CA GLN A 516 -30.56 -26.28 8.86
C GLN A 516 -30.61 -26.68 7.37
N VAL A 517 -29.93 -25.90 6.52
CA VAL A 517 -29.80 -26.18 5.08
C VAL A 517 -28.35 -26.51 4.72
N ALA A 518 -28.13 -27.65 4.08
CA ALA A 518 -26.82 -28.08 3.62
C ALA A 518 -26.58 -27.71 2.14
N LEU A 519 -25.44 -27.09 1.85
CA LEU A 519 -24.97 -26.85 0.49
C LEU A 519 -23.94 -27.92 0.10
N VAL A 520 -24.21 -28.68 -0.96
CA VAL A 520 -23.33 -29.75 -1.45
C VAL A 520 -23.02 -29.61 -2.93
N GLY A 521 -21.91 -30.16 -3.39
CA GLY A 521 -21.48 -30.10 -4.79
C GLY A 521 -19.96 -30.11 -4.94
N GLY A 522 -19.48 -30.24 -6.18
CA GLY A 522 -18.05 -30.28 -6.51
C GLY A 522 -17.26 -29.03 -6.10
N SER A 523 -15.94 -29.11 -6.10
CA SER A 523 -15.07 -27.95 -5.87
C SER A 523 -15.35 -26.86 -6.91
N GLY A 524 -15.37 -25.59 -6.48
CA GLY A 524 -15.67 -24.46 -7.37
C GLY A 524 -17.14 -24.32 -7.80
N SER A 525 -18.08 -25.09 -7.24
CA SER A 525 -19.51 -24.98 -7.60
C SER A 525 -20.22 -23.72 -7.08
N GLY A 526 -19.58 -22.93 -6.21
CA GLY A 526 -20.11 -21.67 -5.66
C GLY A 526 -20.57 -21.73 -4.20
N LYS A 527 -20.45 -22.87 -3.49
CA LYS A 527 -20.87 -23.04 -2.07
C LYS A 527 -20.34 -21.94 -1.14
N SER A 528 -19.02 -21.78 -1.08
CA SER A 528 -18.36 -20.77 -0.26
C SER A 528 -18.59 -19.34 -0.76
N THR A 529 -19.16 -19.16 -1.96
CA THR A 529 -19.59 -17.84 -2.44
C THR A 529 -20.98 -17.51 -1.90
N VAL A 530 -21.89 -18.49 -1.87
CA VAL A 530 -23.21 -18.35 -1.24
C VAL A 530 -23.07 -18.02 0.24
N SER A 531 -22.17 -18.69 0.98
CA SER A 531 -21.90 -18.37 2.39
C SER A 531 -21.52 -16.90 2.58
N ARG A 532 -20.55 -16.42 1.79
CA ARG A 532 -20.07 -15.03 1.88
C ARG A 532 -21.11 -13.99 1.45
N LEU A 533 -22.02 -14.33 0.53
CA LEU A 533 -23.16 -13.49 0.16
C LEU A 533 -24.18 -13.38 1.30
N ILE A 534 -24.54 -14.50 1.94
CA ILE A 534 -25.45 -14.51 3.11
C ILE A 534 -24.86 -13.69 4.26
N SER A 535 -23.54 -13.81 4.48
CA SER A 535 -22.83 -13.05 5.52
C SER A 535 -22.67 -11.56 5.20
N GLY A 536 -23.10 -11.09 4.03
CA GLY A 536 -22.97 -9.70 3.61
C GLY A 536 -21.55 -9.26 3.29
N LEU A 537 -20.62 -10.20 3.07
CA LEU A 537 -19.22 -9.92 2.71
C LEU A 537 -19.08 -9.53 1.23
N TYR A 538 -20.05 -9.94 0.40
CA TYR A 538 -20.17 -9.55 -1.02
C TYR A 538 -21.60 -9.10 -1.31
N ALA A 539 -21.75 -8.23 -2.31
CA ALA A 539 -23.04 -7.88 -2.90
C ALA A 539 -23.24 -8.64 -4.22
N PRO A 540 -24.45 -9.13 -4.50
CA PRO A 540 -24.76 -9.75 -5.79
C PRO A 540 -24.69 -8.72 -6.94
N TRP A 541 -24.45 -9.18 -8.16
CA TRP A 541 -24.55 -8.32 -9.36
C TRP A 541 -26.01 -8.07 -9.73
N GLU A 542 -26.84 -9.12 -9.63
CA GLU A 542 -28.27 -9.08 -9.87
C GLU A 542 -29.00 -9.97 -8.84
N GLY A 543 -30.29 -9.72 -8.65
CA GLY A 543 -31.10 -10.39 -7.62
C GLY A 543 -31.11 -9.63 -6.29
N VAL A 544 -31.76 -10.21 -5.28
CA VAL A 544 -31.90 -9.58 -3.97
C VAL A 544 -31.72 -10.57 -2.83
N ILE A 545 -31.01 -10.14 -1.78
CA ILE A 545 -30.88 -10.87 -0.52
C ILE A 545 -31.76 -10.18 0.51
N ARG A 546 -32.64 -10.93 1.18
CA ARG A 546 -33.51 -10.44 2.23
C ARG A 546 -33.26 -11.18 3.54
N ILE A 547 -33.34 -10.46 4.66
CA ILE A 547 -33.41 -11.04 6.00
C ILE A 547 -34.65 -10.46 6.68
N ASP A 548 -35.54 -11.34 7.16
CA ASP A 548 -36.86 -10.98 7.70
C ASP A 548 -37.65 -10.06 6.76
N GLY A 549 -37.62 -10.35 5.45
CA GLY A 549 -38.29 -9.58 4.39
C GLY A 549 -37.63 -8.26 3.99
N ARG A 550 -36.62 -7.78 4.74
CA ARG A 550 -35.88 -6.54 4.43
C ARG A 550 -34.65 -6.83 3.58
N ARG A 551 -34.36 -6.00 2.58
CA ARG A 551 -33.13 -6.17 1.77
C ARG A 551 -31.91 -6.01 2.64
N ILE A 552 -30.87 -6.78 2.39
CA ILE A 552 -29.65 -6.76 3.20
C ILE A 552 -29.02 -5.37 3.23
N GLU A 553 -29.08 -4.59 2.14
CA GLU A 553 -28.63 -3.19 2.08
C GLU A 553 -29.42 -2.22 2.98
N ASP A 554 -30.68 -2.51 3.29
CA ASP A 554 -31.55 -1.65 4.11
C ASP A 554 -31.42 -1.96 5.63
N ILE A 555 -30.70 -3.03 5.99
CA ILE A 555 -30.54 -3.45 7.39
C ILE A 555 -29.43 -2.64 8.06
N PRO A 556 -29.68 -2.06 9.26
CA PRO A 556 -28.64 -1.38 10.02
C PRO A 556 -27.45 -2.30 10.33
N ARG A 557 -26.23 -1.76 10.18
CA ARG A 557 -24.98 -2.50 10.43
C ARG A 557 -24.96 -3.21 11.79
N GLY A 558 -25.40 -2.53 12.85
CA GLY A 558 -25.42 -3.09 14.20
C GLY A 558 -26.33 -4.30 14.34
N ALA A 559 -27.53 -4.25 13.74
CA ALA A 559 -28.46 -5.37 13.72
C ALA A 559 -27.90 -6.56 12.92
N LEU A 560 -27.30 -6.30 11.75
CA LEU A 560 -26.69 -7.36 10.93
C LEU A 560 -25.52 -8.04 11.68
N ALA A 561 -24.61 -7.25 12.25
CA ALA A 561 -23.45 -7.74 13.00
C ALA A 561 -23.84 -8.49 14.30
N ALA A 562 -25.00 -8.19 14.88
CA ALA A 562 -25.54 -8.89 16.04
C ALA A 562 -26.32 -10.17 15.67
N SER A 563 -26.71 -10.34 14.40
CA SER A 563 -27.61 -11.42 13.98
C SER A 563 -26.93 -12.48 13.12
N VAL A 564 -25.87 -12.14 12.39
CA VAL A 564 -25.20 -13.05 11.45
C VAL A 564 -23.80 -13.37 11.95
N SER A 565 -23.50 -14.67 12.07
CA SER A 565 -22.15 -15.17 12.31
C SER A 565 -21.69 -16.05 11.15
N PHE A 566 -20.44 -15.88 10.75
CA PHE A 566 -19.76 -16.66 9.72
C PHE A 566 -18.56 -17.37 10.34
N VAL A 567 -18.43 -18.65 10.05
CA VAL A 567 -17.25 -19.44 10.41
C VAL A 567 -16.58 -19.90 9.12
N ASP A 568 -15.35 -19.44 8.90
CA ASP A 568 -14.57 -19.74 7.70
C ASP A 568 -13.96 -21.14 7.77
N GLN A 569 -13.53 -21.64 6.61
CA GLN A 569 -12.83 -22.92 6.47
C GLN A 569 -11.47 -22.90 7.17
N GLU A 570 -10.76 -21.77 7.10
CA GLU A 570 -9.46 -21.57 7.73
C GLU A 570 -9.60 -20.89 9.10
N VAL A 571 -9.19 -21.58 10.15
CA VAL A 571 -9.22 -21.04 11.52
C VAL A 571 -7.99 -20.18 11.78
N PHE A 572 -8.22 -18.93 12.18
CA PHE A 572 -7.17 -18.01 12.61
C PHE A 572 -7.32 -17.63 14.09
N LEU A 573 -6.29 -17.94 14.87
CA LEU A 573 -6.17 -17.57 16.29
C LEU A 573 -4.94 -16.68 16.47
N PHE A 574 -5.08 -15.65 17.28
CA PHE A 574 -3.99 -14.72 17.58
C PHE A 574 -3.46 -14.92 19.00
N GLU A 575 -2.23 -14.48 19.23
CA GLU A 575 -1.63 -14.51 20.56
C GLU A 575 -2.42 -13.62 21.54
N GLY A 576 -2.86 -14.21 22.66
CA GLY A 576 -3.70 -13.54 23.66
C GLY A 576 -4.27 -14.54 24.65
N THR A 577 -5.46 -14.27 25.19
CA THR A 577 -6.21 -15.25 26.00
C THR A 577 -7.29 -15.97 25.19
N VAL A 578 -7.84 -17.07 25.73
CA VAL A 578 -9.03 -17.71 25.15
C VAL A 578 -10.20 -16.72 25.08
N ARG A 579 -10.40 -15.92 26.13
CA ARG A 579 -11.40 -14.85 26.17
C ARG A 579 -11.20 -13.84 25.04
N ASP A 580 -9.97 -13.39 24.81
CA ASP A 580 -9.69 -12.43 23.74
C ASP A 580 -10.02 -13.03 22.38
N ASN A 581 -9.63 -14.28 22.14
CA ASN A 581 -9.92 -14.98 20.88
C ASN A 581 -11.41 -15.21 20.64
N VAL A 582 -12.20 -15.49 21.69
CA VAL A 582 -13.65 -15.71 21.58
C VAL A 582 -14.41 -14.39 21.46
N ALA A 583 -14.09 -13.40 22.28
CA ALA A 583 -14.82 -12.12 22.33
C ALA A 583 -14.31 -11.06 21.32
N LEU A 584 -13.15 -11.28 20.70
CA LEU A 584 -12.46 -10.33 19.81
C LEU A 584 -12.27 -8.95 20.46
N TRP A 585 -11.73 -8.94 21.69
CA TRP A 585 -11.50 -7.75 22.51
C TRP A 585 -12.75 -6.91 22.83
N ASP A 586 -13.96 -7.45 22.64
CA ASP A 586 -15.20 -6.76 22.98
C ASP A 586 -15.41 -6.77 24.51
N PRO A 587 -15.29 -5.61 25.20
CA PRO A 587 -15.45 -5.56 26.64
C PRO A 587 -16.92 -5.68 27.08
N SER A 588 -17.88 -5.55 26.17
CA SER A 588 -19.31 -5.66 26.47
C SER A 588 -19.79 -7.10 26.64
N ILE A 589 -18.98 -8.08 26.21
CA ILE A 589 -19.29 -9.50 26.33
C ILE A 589 -18.87 -9.98 27.73
N PRO A 590 -19.82 -10.43 28.58
CA PRO A 590 -19.50 -10.97 29.90
C PRO A 590 -18.85 -12.34 29.77
N ASP A 591 -18.04 -12.70 30.77
CA ASP A 591 -17.33 -13.99 30.81
C ASP A 591 -18.29 -15.19 30.79
N ASP A 592 -19.49 -15.04 31.38
CA ASP A 592 -20.53 -16.07 31.33
C ASP A 592 -20.96 -16.38 29.90
N ALA A 593 -21.05 -15.37 29.02
CA ALA A 593 -21.38 -15.59 27.62
C ALA A 593 -20.26 -16.33 26.87
N VAL A 594 -19.00 -16.07 27.24
CA VAL A 594 -17.82 -16.81 26.74
C VAL A 594 -17.89 -18.27 27.20
N VAL A 595 -18.20 -18.51 28.48
CA VAL A 595 -18.38 -19.84 29.05
C VAL A 595 -19.51 -20.61 28.35
N ASP A 596 -20.67 -19.99 28.16
CA ASP A 596 -21.80 -20.59 27.45
C ASP A 596 -21.43 -20.96 26.01
N ALA A 597 -20.74 -20.06 25.30
CA ALA A 597 -20.27 -20.34 23.94
C ALA A 597 -19.27 -21.49 23.89
N LEU A 598 -18.37 -21.60 24.88
CA LEU A 598 -17.44 -22.71 25.01
C LEU A 598 -18.15 -24.03 25.33
N ARG A 599 -19.27 -24.02 26.07
CA ARG A 599 -20.09 -25.21 26.32
C ARG A 599 -20.78 -25.68 25.05
N ASP A 600 -21.39 -24.76 24.30
CA ASP A 600 -22.07 -25.11 23.06
C ASP A 600 -21.09 -25.63 22.00
N ALA A 601 -19.88 -25.07 21.96
CA ALA A 601 -18.79 -25.58 21.13
C ALA A 601 -18.12 -26.85 21.71
N ALA A 602 -18.63 -27.44 22.79
CA ALA A 602 -18.08 -28.63 23.45
C ALA A 602 -16.58 -28.50 23.84
N LEU A 603 -16.12 -27.30 24.22
CA LEU A 603 -14.72 -27.00 24.54
C LEU A 603 -14.49 -26.56 25.99
N TYR A 604 -15.57 -26.27 26.73
CA TYR A 604 -15.52 -25.77 28.10
C TYR A 604 -14.55 -26.55 29.02
N ASP A 605 -14.68 -27.88 29.11
CA ASP A 605 -13.86 -28.69 30.02
C ASP A 605 -12.37 -28.68 29.66
N VAL A 606 -12.05 -28.53 28.37
CA VAL A 606 -10.66 -28.43 27.90
C VAL A 606 -10.06 -27.11 28.35
N VAL A 607 -10.80 -26.01 28.20
CA VAL A 607 -10.34 -24.67 28.58
C VAL A 607 -10.25 -24.54 30.10
N MET A 608 -11.24 -25.04 30.85
CA MET A 608 -11.26 -24.96 32.31
C MET A 608 -10.15 -25.77 32.99
N ARG A 609 -9.65 -26.83 32.33
CA ARG A 609 -8.49 -27.59 32.80
C ARG A 609 -7.16 -26.85 32.62
N ARG A 610 -7.10 -25.79 31.81
CA ARG A 610 -5.89 -25.00 31.61
C ARG A 610 -5.72 -24.01 32.75
N PRO A 611 -4.48 -23.73 33.21
CA PRO A 611 -4.21 -22.66 34.17
C PRO A 611 -4.79 -21.33 33.66
N GLY A 612 -5.64 -20.69 34.46
CA GLY A 612 -6.32 -19.44 34.12
C GLY A 612 -7.64 -19.58 33.36
N GLY A 613 -8.09 -20.81 33.01
CA GLY A 613 -9.40 -21.04 32.38
C GLY A 613 -9.58 -20.23 31.08
N ILE A 614 -10.61 -19.39 31.02
CA ILE A 614 -10.84 -18.49 29.88
C ILE A 614 -9.74 -17.43 29.69
N HIS A 615 -8.93 -17.16 30.71
CA HIS A 615 -7.77 -16.28 30.64
C HIS A 615 -6.46 -17.02 30.32
N SER A 616 -6.54 -18.34 30.04
CA SER A 616 -5.37 -19.11 29.62
C SER A 616 -4.81 -18.61 28.29
N ARG A 617 -3.49 -18.67 28.15
CA ARG A 617 -2.76 -18.16 26.98
C ARG A 617 -3.03 -19.01 25.73
N VAL A 618 -3.32 -18.33 24.63
CA VAL A 618 -3.33 -18.85 23.27
C VAL A 618 -2.07 -18.35 22.59
N GLU A 619 -1.27 -19.26 22.03
CA GLU A 619 -0.07 -18.89 21.25
C GLU A 619 -0.44 -18.49 19.82
N GLN A 620 0.49 -17.88 19.09
CA GLN A 620 0.31 -17.52 17.68
C GLN A 620 -0.20 -18.72 16.86
N ASP A 621 -1.22 -18.51 16.04
CA ASP A 621 -1.92 -19.54 15.25
C ASP A 621 -2.55 -20.69 16.07
N GLY A 622 -2.65 -20.50 17.39
CA GLY A 622 -3.15 -21.48 18.34
C GLY A 622 -2.28 -22.73 18.44
N ARG A 623 -0.96 -22.62 18.26
CA ARG A 623 -0.01 -23.77 18.27
C ARG A 623 -0.10 -24.67 19.50
N ASN A 624 -0.60 -24.15 20.62
CA ASN A 624 -0.81 -24.87 21.87
C ASN A 624 -2.24 -25.48 22.01
N PHE A 625 -2.99 -25.60 20.91
CA PHE A 625 -4.29 -26.26 20.80
C PHE A 625 -4.30 -27.27 19.64
N SER A 626 -5.04 -28.37 19.78
CA SER A 626 -5.21 -29.33 18.68
C SER A 626 -6.10 -28.76 17.56
N GLY A 627 -6.03 -29.33 16.35
CA GLY A 627 -6.84 -28.88 15.19
C GLY A 627 -8.34 -28.76 15.51
N GLY A 628 -8.94 -29.80 16.10
CA GLY A 628 -10.34 -29.78 16.50
C GLY A 628 -10.65 -28.84 17.68
N GLN A 629 -9.67 -28.53 18.54
CA GLN A 629 -9.86 -27.49 19.58
C GLN A 629 -9.86 -26.10 18.97
N ARG A 630 -9.00 -25.83 17.99
CA ARG A 630 -8.97 -24.54 17.26
C ARG A 630 -10.29 -24.30 16.53
N GLN A 631 -10.82 -25.30 15.82
CA GLN A 631 -12.15 -25.20 15.19
C GLN A 631 -13.25 -24.90 16.20
N ARG A 632 -13.27 -25.60 17.34
CA ARG A 632 -14.24 -25.31 18.41
C ARG A 632 -14.09 -23.91 19.01
N LEU A 633 -12.88 -23.35 19.10
CA LEU A 633 -12.70 -21.95 19.49
C LEU A 633 -13.34 -20.99 18.48
N GLU A 634 -13.22 -21.27 17.18
CA GLU A 634 -13.86 -20.47 16.14
C GLU A 634 -15.40 -20.56 16.20
N ILE A 635 -15.93 -21.77 16.45
CA ILE A 635 -17.37 -21.97 16.69
C ILE A 635 -17.80 -21.16 17.92
N ALA A 636 -17.07 -21.24 19.04
CA ALA A 636 -17.36 -20.44 20.22
C ALA A 636 -17.34 -18.92 19.93
N ARG A 637 -16.37 -18.44 19.14
CA ARG A 637 -16.29 -17.05 18.67
C ARG A 637 -17.53 -16.64 17.87
N ALA A 638 -18.06 -17.52 17.01
CA ALA A 638 -19.31 -17.26 16.29
C ALA A 638 -20.54 -17.26 17.22
N LEU A 639 -20.56 -18.11 18.24
CA LEU A 639 -21.71 -18.30 19.13
C LEU A 639 -21.82 -17.30 20.28
N VAL A 640 -20.71 -16.68 20.70
CA VAL A 640 -20.68 -15.78 21.86
C VAL A 640 -21.62 -14.58 21.70
N ARG A 641 -21.84 -14.12 20.46
CA ARG A 641 -22.76 -13.01 20.16
C ARG A 641 -24.23 -13.43 20.08
N ARG A 642 -24.52 -14.72 20.22
CA ARG A 642 -25.86 -15.33 20.12
C ARG A 642 -26.55 -14.95 18.79
N PRO A 643 -25.97 -15.35 17.64
CA PRO A 643 -26.50 -15.02 16.33
C PRO A 643 -27.85 -15.70 16.08
N SER A 644 -28.65 -15.11 15.18
CA SER A 644 -29.89 -15.72 14.66
C SER A 644 -29.65 -16.49 13.37
N ILE A 645 -28.58 -16.17 12.65
CA ILE A 645 -28.15 -16.80 11.40
C ILE A 645 -26.71 -17.25 11.55
N LEU A 646 -26.46 -18.53 11.29
CA LEU A 646 -25.14 -19.14 11.37
C LEU A 646 -24.75 -19.72 10.01
N VAL A 647 -23.59 -19.33 9.51
CA VAL A 647 -23.04 -19.84 8.26
C VAL A 647 -21.74 -20.57 8.56
N LEU A 648 -21.67 -21.86 8.24
CA LEU A 648 -20.56 -22.75 8.55
C LEU A 648 -19.91 -23.26 7.26
N ASP A 649 -18.67 -22.85 6.98
CA ASP A 649 -17.89 -23.32 5.83
C ASP A 649 -16.89 -24.41 6.27
N GLU A 650 -17.21 -25.69 6.05
CA GLU A 650 -16.35 -26.86 6.32
C GLU A 650 -15.81 -27.01 7.76
N VAL A 651 -16.52 -26.44 8.72
CA VAL A 651 -16.06 -26.22 10.10
C VAL A 651 -15.88 -27.50 10.92
N THR A 652 -16.51 -28.60 10.53
CA THR A 652 -16.45 -29.88 11.27
C THR A 652 -15.39 -30.85 10.72
N SER A 653 -14.60 -30.41 9.74
CA SER A 653 -13.62 -31.26 9.05
C SER A 653 -12.56 -31.88 9.96
N ALA A 654 -12.10 -31.16 10.98
CA ALA A 654 -11.07 -31.61 11.93
C ALA A 654 -11.63 -32.06 13.29
N LEU A 655 -12.95 -32.25 13.39
CA LEU A 655 -13.61 -32.83 14.56
C LEU A 655 -13.74 -34.35 14.42
N ASP A 656 -13.59 -35.08 15.51
CA ASP A 656 -14.05 -36.47 15.58
C ASP A 656 -15.58 -36.53 15.51
N ALA A 657 -16.13 -37.68 15.11
CA ALA A 657 -17.56 -37.83 14.83
C ALA A 657 -18.45 -37.62 16.07
N GLU A 658 -17.98 -38.00 17.27
CA GLU A 658 -18.71 -37.83 18.51
C GLU A 658 -18.79 -36.34 18.88
N THR A 659 -17.66 -35.63 18.86
CA THR A 659 -17.61 -34.18 19.12
C THR A 659 -18.41 -33.40 18.08
N GLU A 660 -18.33 -33.78 16.79
CA GLU A 660 -19.14 -33.16 15.73
C GLU A 660 -20.63 -33.27 16.02
N LEU A 661 -21.11 -34.47 16.39
CA LEU A 661 -22.51 -34.70 16.70
C LEU A 661 -22.98 -33.82 17.89
N VAL A 662 -22.19 -33.77 18.96
CA VAL A 662 -22.50 -32.95 20.14
C VAL A 662 -22.58 -31.46 19.76
N VAL A 663 -21.62 -30.97 18.99
CA VAL A 663 -21.59 -29.56 18.55
C VAL A 663 -22.81 -29.26 17.68
N MET A 664 -23.11 -30.10 16.69
CA MET A 664 -24.27 -29.86 15.80
C MET A 664 -25.60 -29.94 16.54
N ASP A 665 -25.75 -30.83 17.52
CA ASP A 665 -26.93 -30.90 18.39
C ASP A 665 -27.09 -29.62 19.24
N ASN A 666 -26.00 -29.12 19.82
CA ASN A 666 -26.01 -27.84 20.54
C ASN A 666 -26.39 -26.67 19.64
N LEU A 667 -25.88 -26.64 18.40
CA LEU A 667 -26.23 -25.62 17.41
C LEU A 667 -27.71 -25.65 17.03
N ARG A 668 -28.29 -26.85 16.85
CA ARG A 668 -29.73 -27.00 16.60
C ARG A 668 -30.59 -26.49 17.74
N LYS A 669 -30.21 -26.81 19.00
CA LYS A 669 -30.92 -26.33 20.20
C LYS A 669 -30.95 -24.80 20.30
N ARG A 670 -29.98 -24.10 19.71
CA ARG A 670 -30.00 -22.63 19.64
C ARG A 670 -31.06 -22.06 18.70
N GLY A 671 -31.63 -22.86 17.80
CA GLY A 671 -32.70 -22.43 16.91
C GLY A 671 -32.29 -21.36 15.87
N CYS A 672 -31.00 -21.27 15.55
CA CYS A 672 -30.51 -20.37 14.51
C CYS A 672 -30.91 -20.90 13.11
N ALA A 673 -31.15 -20.00 12.16
CA ALA A 673 -31.13 -20.35 10.75
C ALA A 673 -29.70 -20.73 10.36
N CYS A 674 -29.47 -21.99 9.95
CA CYS A 674 -28.14 -22.52 9.77
C CYS A 674 -27.88 -22.91 8.30
N VAL A 675 -26.83 -22.38 7.70
CA VAL A 675 -26.36 -22.77 6.37
C VAL A 675 -25.01 -23.44 6.50
N VAL A 676 -24.95 -24.72 6.12
CA VAL A 676 -23.77 -25.56 6.33
C VAL A 676 -23.20 -26.03 5.00
N ILE A 677 -21.92 -25.79 4.80
CA ILE A 677 -21.14 -26.37 3.70
C ILE A 677 -20.33 -27.51 4.31
N ALA A 678 -20.77 -28.75 4.07
CA ALA A 678 -20.17 -29.92 4.70
C ALA A 678 -19.66 -30.95 3.68
N HIS A 679 -18.46 -31.48 3.97
CA HIS A 679 -17.90 -32.65 3.29
C HIS A 679 -18.24 -33.97 3.97
N ARG A 680 -18.85 -33.94 5.15
CA ARG A 680 -19.26 -35.15 5.88
C ARG A 680 -20.72 -35.49 5.62
N LEU A 681 -20.96 -36.75 5.29
CA LEU A 681 -22.31 -37.23 4.95
C LEU A 681 -23.27 -37.13 6.12
N SER A 682 -22.83 -37.40 7.36
CA SER A 682 -23.66 -37.29 8.58
C SER A 682 -24.30 -35.91 8.71
N THR A 683 -23.48 -34.86 8.69
CA THR A 683 -23.92 -33.47 8.79
C THR A 683 -24.87 -33.07 7.65
N VAL A 684 -24.59 -33.52 6.43
CA VAL A 684 -25.47 -33.25 5.27
C VAL A 684 -26.80 -34.00 5.41
N ARG A 685 -26.75 -35.30 5.73
CA ARG A 685 -27.90 -36.19 5.85
C ARG A 685 -28.92 -35.66 6.84
N ASP A 686 -28.44 -35.17 7.98
CA ASP A 686 -29.29 -34.76 9.09
C ASP A 686 -29.84 -33.32 8.89
N SER A 687 -29.61 -32.68 7.74
CA SER A 687 -30.13 -31.33 7.44
C SER A 687 -31.61 -31.37 7.00
N ASP A 688 -32.36 -30.31 7.30
CA ASP A 688 -33.78 -30.21 6.94
C ASP A 688 -34.00 -30.13 5.43
N GLU A 689 -33.05 -29.51 4.72
CA GLU A 689 -32.98 -29.45 3.27
C GLU A 689 -31.52 -29.54 2.80
N ILE A 690 -31.32 -30.20 1.67
CA ILE A 690 -30.02 -30.31 1.00
C ILE A 690 -30.17 -29.66 -0.37
N VAL A 691 -29.28 -28.72 -0.69
CA VAL A 691 -29.22 -28.04 -1.98
C VAL A 691 -27.94 -28.44 -2.70
N VAL A 692 -28.09 -29.06 -3.87
CA VAL A 692 -26.99 -29.53 -4.70
C VAL A 692 -26.64 -28.46 -5.73
N LEU A 693 -25.42 -27.94 -5.67
CA LEU A 693 -24.88 -26.94 -6.59
C LEU A 693 -23.95 -27.57 -7.61
N GLN A 694 -24.20 -27.28 -8.89
CA GLN A 694 -23.30 -27.61 -9.99
C GLN A 694 -23.15 -26.40 -10.92
N HIS A 695 -21.89 -26.02 -11.19
CA HIS A 695 -21.53 -24.88 -12.04
C HIS A 695 -22.33 -23.59 -11.75
N GLY A 696 -22.58 -23.28 -10.48
CA GLY A 696 -23.26 -22.05 -10.08
C GLY A 696 -24.78 -22.08 -10.10
N THR A 697 -25.38 -23.24 -10.36
CA THR A 697 -26.83 -23.43 -10.45
C THR A 697 -27.28 -24.56 -9.51
N ILE A 698 -28.52 -24.48 -9.04
CA ILE A 698 -29.13 -25.54 -8.22
C ILE A 698 -29.65 -26.62 -9.15
N VAL A 699 -29.09 -27.83 -9.04
CA VAL A 699 -29.51 -28.97 -9.86
C VAL A 699 -30.54 -29.84 -9.15
N GLU A 700 -30.47 -29.94 -7.82
CA GLU A 700 -31.40 -30.73 -7.01
C GLU A 700 -31.59 -30.08 -5.64
N ARG A 701 -32.77 -30.27 -5.05
CA ARG A 701 -33.08 -29.91 -3.66
C ARG A 701 -34.09 -30.87 -3.04
N GLY A 702 -33.97 -31.12 -1.74
CA GLY A 702 -34.86 -32.01 -0.99
C GLY A 702 -34.20 -32.59 0.26
N ARG A 703 -34.87 -33.56 0.90
CA ARG A 703 -34.30 -34.30 2.03
C ARG A 703 -33.39 -35.43 1.55
N HIS A 704 -32.53 -35.92 2.44
CA HIS A 704 -31.57 -36.99 2.12
C HIS A 704 -32.23 -38.20 1.47
N GLU A 705 -33.26 -38.76 2.11
CA GLU A 705 -33.94 -39.98 1.66
C GLU A 705 -34.56 -39.79 0.26
N GLU A 706 -35.16 -38.62 0.02
CA GLU A 706 -35.77 -38.27 -1.26
C GLU A 706 -34.73 -38.15 -2.38
N LEU A 707 -33.62 -37.47 -2.12
CA LEU A 707 -32.57 -37.24 -3.10
C LEU A 707 -31.78 -38.51 -3.43
N VAL A 708 -31.55 -39.39 -2.44
CA VAL A 708 -30.95 -40.71 -2.69
C VAL A 708 -31.89 -41.57 -3.54
N ALA A 709 -33.19 -41.59 -3.23
CA ALA A 709 -34.17 -42.37 -3.98
C ALA A 709 -34.32 -41.92 -5.43
N ARG A 710 -34.17 -40.61 -5.71
CA ARG A 710 -34.18 -40.05 -7.08
C ARG A 710 -32.99 -40.49 -7.94
N GLY A 711 -31.89 -40.93 -7.33
CA GLY A 711 -30.72 -41.43 -8.06
C GLY A 711 -29.96 -40.36 -8.88
N GLY A 712 -30.13 -39.08 -8.56
CA GLY A 712 -29.51 -37.97 -9.29
C GLY A 712 -28.10 -37.61 -8.82
N ALA A 713 -27.72 -36.33 -8.96
CA ALA A 713 -26.39 -35.81 -8.65
C ALA A 713 -26.03 -35.98 -7.17
N TYR A 714 -26.99 -35.80 -6.26
CA TYR A 714 -26.80 -36.08 -4.83
C TYR A 714 -26.44 -37.54 -4.57
N ALA A 715 -27.20 -38.49 -5.16
CA ALA A 715 -26.97 -39.91 -4.97
C ALA A 715 -25.59 -40.35 -5.49
N ALA A 716 -25.11 -39.74 -6.57
CA ALA A 716 -23.74 -39.94 -7.06
C ALA A 716 -22.69 -39.46 -6.04
N LEU A 717 -22.86 -38.25 -5.48
CA LEU A 717 -21.98 -37.72 -4.42
C LEU A 717 -21.97 -38.59 -3.16
N VAL A 718 -23.10 -39.22 -2.83
CA VAL A 718 -23.21 -40.16 -1.70
C VAL A 718 -22.49 -41.47 -1.98
N LYS A 719 -22.50 -41.97 -3.23
CA LYS A 719 -21.81 -43.22 -3.61
C LYS A 719 -20.29 -43.06 -3.71
N GLU A 720 -19.81 -41.88 -4.06
CA GLU A 720 -18.37 -41.56 -4.14
C GLU A 720 -17.73 -41.37 -2.76
N ARG A 721 -18.52 -41.20 -1.70
CA ARG A 721 -18.09 -41.03 -0.31
C ARG A 721 -18.34 -42.29 0.50
#